data_AF-A0A9D3SP71-F1
#
_entry.id   AF-A0A9D3SP71-F1
#
_cell.length_a   1.000
_cell.length_b   1.000
_cell.length_c   1.000
_cell.angle_alpha   90.00
_cell.angle_beta   90.00
_cell.angle_gamma   90.00
#
_symmetry.space_group_name_H-M   'P 1'
#
loop_
_entity.id
_entity.type
_entity.pdbx_description
1 polymer ?
#
loop_
_entity_poly.entity_id
_entity_poly.type
_entity_poly.pdbx_seq_one_letter_code
_entity_poly.pdbx_strand_id
1 'polypeptide(L)'
;MAAQTTRGIPLSAVCPRYLHTNSTSHTGPFSAIAELIDNAYDPDVSAKQFWIDKTVIKGQDCLIFMDNGNGMDYDKMHKMLSFGFSDKQTVKGHAPVGLYGNGFKSGSMRLGKDAIVFSKQADTMCVGLLSQTYLERTGAKNVIVPVVKFTNAEHNILYYEECLHDILTYSLFNIKEELLIEFQAINGPCGVDSSGTRIIIWNLHKTSSGELEFDFMKDRYDIRLPIDINDCSKESNKGPEIEISPPQSEYSLRAYTSILYLKPRMQIIVCGKKVKTQLVSKSLAHIIKDTYKPTFLKKGIKITFGYNTGNKEHYGLMMYYKNRLIKAYEPVACQRKANKTGVGVIGVIECNYLNPMHNKQDFEKTEEYRKTIQNVSTKLEEYWKEIRHRRNKIHCTVPVEDDVKKPDQNWVQCDECMRWRKLPDCIDVLCLPEKWFCRMNPDPQFRSCAVEEEPEDSDDEAPRNQKTYKQDERTKKLQQKKRKQSLVNPRSSMPVTPRPSNDASVVILDKSLSTTPKRKKKALDLSQEKSEKKARRKCFDNYIPEFPALISSNPDTADWKDFKPALNDNSDVFSLSLSDEQSFKSTDSVFVDQQNVKVLYLQVMETTRQLQDKLRELKKGLTEMDSLEYEKLTNCCESLQKDLEEIKREIEKVKVTDEDYAAPLKEASNPGREKDSQFRTWKDETQDISESLRFEELRQRMARLLVTFVPALDLEKVINQILSHDIDEISTTDLSLGKGSCTIPTQHSNTKYHTEATDVFTPELLQHCADSGAYRFLCSHAGVFSCKLTNISFDMKRSGEVLYTVESWDNSQLQGMGQFKPAGPLYNIDCSEDSILYLHLPHCEIHTDKNKLELAVAHFSEDNVEIIQPLNITSTHVIFEVHGLSIFGLLKKWIFSENPISAQVLLFYKEIIGNERRRKLHIHLLPGNVPVDKVQEQHQCNTYIQCSSICILTPGKKYRPHCEPYVSQPKVERFGCDFGPNYHPTFEVILNAEVENLTLGLLDETDQEVWEPRQVFLTDESREEVPVEMNEGAAFVDKHRDTLIQRDLPVLEIADTLLTKKHITREMNNEINEATTTQNKMRILYRHLNSRAAKAEFYKILKEKQPDVVDELNLRSNNA
;
A
#
# COMPACT_ATOMS: atom_id res chain seq x y z
N MET A 1 14.63 10.45 27.85
CA MET A 1 13.59 10.34 28.92
C MET A 1 13.82 9.06 29.72
N ALA A 2 14.19 9.16 31.00
CA ALA A 2 14.30 8.01 31.89
C ALA A 2 14.20 8.44 33.37
N ALA A 3 13.29 7.83 34.11
CA ALA A 3 13.24 7.82 35.58
C ALA A 3 12.60 6.48 36.00
N GLN A 4 13.10 5.85 37.06
CA GLN A 4 12.49 4.61 37.55
C GLN A 4 11.06 4.87 38.04
N THR A 5 10.13 3.97 37.73
CA THR A 5 8.81 4.01 38.38
C THR A 5 8.97 3.68 39.86
N THR A 6 8.15 4.27 40.73
CA THR A 6 8.14 4.01 42.19
C THR A 6 7.69 2.58 42.57
N ARG A 7 7.62 1.66 41.60
CA ARG A 7 7.28 0.24 41.73
C ARG A 7 8.23 -0.69 40.95
N GLY A 8 9.39 -0.18 40.51
CA GLY A 8 10.45 -0.98 39.87
C GLY A 8 10.13 -1.52 38.46
N ILE A 9 8.96 -1.21 37.88
CA ILE A 9 8.59 -1.65 36.54
C ILE A 9 9.43 -0.86 35.52
N PRO A 10 10.11 -1.53 34.57
CA PRO A 10 10.90 -0.86 33.53
C PRO A 10 9.98 -0.13 32.54
N LEU A 11 10.40 1.08 32.14
CA LEU A 11 9.72 1.85 31.10
C LEU A 11 10.11 1.33 29.71
N SER A 12 9.19 1.42 28.75
CA SER A 12 9.54 1.30 27.34
C SER A 12 10.49 2.45 26.96
N ALA A 13 11.62 2.10 26.33
CA ALA A 13 12.70 3.03 26.04
C ALA A 13 12.89 3.17 24.52
N VAL A 14 13.23 4.38 24.08
CA VAL A 14 13.39 4.73 22.66
C VAL A 14 14.88 4.81 22.34
N CYS A 15 15.38 3.91 21.49
CA CYS A 15 16.74 3.93 20.95
C CYS A 15 16.93 5.12 19.98
N PRO A 16 18.08 5.81 19.93
CA PRO A 16 18.33 6.91 19.00
C PRO A 16 18.08 6.57 17.52
N ARG A 17 18.37 5.33 17.08
CA ARG A 17 18.07 4.86 15.71
C ARG A 17 16.59 5.04 15.32
N TYR A 18 15.67 5.02 16.30
CA TYR A 18 14.25 5.27 16.06
C TYR A 18 13.95 6.70 15.56
N LEU A 19 14.81 7.69 15.79
CA LEU A 19 14.65 9.03 15.21
C LEU A 19 14.69 8.98 13.68
N HIS A 20 15.57 8.16 13.11
CA HIS A 20 15.62 7.90 11.68
C HIS A 20 14.43 7.03 11.22
N THR A 21 14.14 5.91 11.90
CA THR A 21 12.98 5.04 11.57
C THR A 21 11.65 5.79 11.60
N ASN A 22 11.51 6.79 12.47
CA ASN A 22 10.32 7.64 12.55
C ASN A 22 10.26 8.69 11.42
N SER A 23 11.40 9.03 10.81
CA SER A 23 11.49 10.01 9.71
C SER A 23 11.10 9.43 8.33
N THR A 24 11.33 8.12 8.11
CA THR A 24 10.96 7.43 6.86
C THR A 24 9.45 7.34 6.62
N SER A 25 8.65 7.71 7.62
CA SER A 25 7.22 7.98 7.49
C SER A 25 6.87 8.97 6.37
N HIS A 26 7.74 9.92 6.08
CA HIS A 26 7.52 11.02 5.16
C HIS A 26 8.03 10.70 3.75
N THR A 27 7.10 10.46 2.82
CA THR A 27 7.36 10.14 1.40
C THR A 27 8.04 11.27 0.61
N GLY A 28 8.08 12.49 1.15
CA GLY A 28 8.83 13.60 0.55
C GLY A 28 8.90 14.83 1.47
N PRO A 29 9.87 15.75 1.25
CA PRO A 29 10.23 16.76 2.26
C PRO A 29 9.13 17.78 2.57
N PHE A 30 8.27 18.12 1.61
CA PHE A 30 7.16 19.04 1.85
C PHE A 30 6.15 18.49 2.86
N SER A 31 5.99 17.16 2.96
CA SER A 31 5.15 16.53 4.00
C SER A 31 5.72 16.72 5.42
N ALA A 32 7.05 16.73 5.54
CA ALA A 32 7.76 16.98 6.79
C ALA A 32 7.69 18.46 7.20
N ILE A 33 7.85 19.38 6.23
CA ILE A 33 7.61 20.82 6.45
C ILE A 33 6.16 21.09 6.87
N ALA A 34 5.20 20.39 6.27
CA ALA A 34 3.78 20.54 6.59
C ALA A 34 3.43 20.20 8.04
N GLU A 35 4.13 19.25 8.69
CA GLU A 35 3.99 18.99 10.13
C GLU A 35 4.44 20.17 10.99
N LEU A 36 5.48 20.90 10.56
CA LEU A 36 5.95 22.08 11.29
C LEU A 36 4.98 23.25 11.15
N ILE A 37 4.42 23.46 9.95
CA ILE A 37 3.37 24.45 9.69
C ILE A 37 2.10 24.11 10.50
N ASP A 38 1.66 22.84 10.49
CA ASP A 38 0.49 22.38 11.25
C ASP A 38 0.62 22.67 12.75
N ASN A 39 1.81 22.51 13.32
CA ASN A 39 2.02 22.76 14.75
C ASN A 39 1.89 24.23 15.15
N ALA A 40 2.31 25.17 14.30
CA ALA A 40 2.12 26.60 14.52
C ALA A 40 0.68 27.07 14.22
N TYR A 41 0.06 26.43 13.23
CA TYR A 41 -1.32 26.66 12.82
C TYR A 41 -2.34 26.19 13.87
N ASP A 42 -2.06 25.08 14.56
CA ASP A 42 -2.96 24.45 15.53
C ASP A 42 -3.42 25.39 16.66
N PRO A 43 -4.66 25.22 17.18
CA PRO A 43 -5.35 26.20 18.03
C PRO A 43 -4.70 26.50 19.39
N ASP A 44 -3.77 25.66 19.86
CA ASP A 44 -2.99 25.86 21.08
C ASP A 44 -1.80 26.81 20.89
N VAL A 45 -1.21 26.85 19.69
CA VAL A 45 -0.17 27.83 19.31
C VAL A 45 -0.78 29.05 18.63
N SER A 46 -1.74 28.84 17.72
CA SER A 46 -2.56 29.87 17.06
C SER A 46 -1.75 31.01 16.44
N ALA A 47 -0.62 30.70 15.81
CA ALA A 47 0.23 31.70 15.17
C ALA A 47 -0.51 32.46 14.05
N LYS A 48 -0.20 33.75 13.91
CA LYS A 48 -0.76 34.59 12.83
C LYS A 48 0.11 34.56 11.59
N GLN A 49 1.41 34.35 11.76
CA GLN A 49 2.43 34.34 10.73
C GLN A 49 3.44 33.22 11.01
N PHE A 50 3.87 32.55 9.95
CA PHE A 50 4.86 31.48 9.96
C PHE A 50 5.90 31.75 8.88
N TRP A 51 7.18 31.78 9.25
CA TRP A 51 8.31 32.03 8.37
C TRP A 51 9.09 30.75 8.13
N ILE A 52 9.48 30.52 6.87
CA ILE A 52 10.32 29.42 6.42
C ILE A 52 11.46 30.02 5.60
N ASP A 53 12.67 29.97 6.13
CA ASP A 53 13.84 30.61 5.52
C ASP A 53 15.05 29.66 5.52
N LYS A 54 15.92 29.81 4.52
CA LYS A 54 17.21 29.12 4.46
C LYS A 54 18.34 30.07 4.84
N THR A 55 19.25 29.61 5.68
CA THR A 55 20.44 30.38 6.11
C THR A 55 21.70 29.51 6.10
N VAL A 56 22.84 30.09 6.49
CA VAL A 56 24.08 29.39 6.79
C VAL A 56 24.59 29.86 8.16
N ILE A 57 24.76 28.93 9.11
CA ILE A 57 25.27 29.22 10.46
C ILE A 57 26.58 28.47 10.64
N LYS A 58 27.67 29.19 10.95
CA LYS A 58 29.04 28.64 11.07
C LYS A 58 29.46 27.71 9.92
N GLY A 59 29.03 28.05 8.70
CA GLY A 59 29.31 27.28 7.49
C GLY A 59 28.37 26.09 7.22
N GLN A 60 27.40 25.80 8.09
CA GLN A 60 26.38 24.77 7.89
C GLN A 60 25.10 25.33 7.29
N ASP A 61 24.59 24.71 6.23
CA ASP A 61 23.27 25.02 5.66
C ASP A 61 22.17 24.65 6.67
N CYS A 62 21.27 25.61 6.92
CA CYS A 62 20.21 25.46 7.92
C CYS A 62 18.85 25.88 7.35
N LEU A 63 17.80 25.13 7.69
CA LEU A 63 16.40 25.55 7.53
C LEU A 63 15.90 26.14 8.85
N ILE A 64 15.28 27.31 8.78
CA ILE A 64 14.62 27.99 9.90
C ILE A 64 13.11 27.92 9.70
N PHE A 65 12.40 27.55 10.76
CA PHE A 65 10.94 27.65 10.85
C PHE A 65 10.60 28.50 12.07
N MET A 66 9.82 29.56 11.91
CA MET A 66 9.54 30.51 12.99
C MET A 66 8.06 30.90 13.02
N ASP A 67 7.48 31.06 14.20
CA ASP A 67 6.09 31.45 14.41
C ASP A 67 5.95 32.59 15.44
N ASN A 68 4.83 33.33 15.37
CA ASN A 68 4.44 34.35 16.37
C ASN A 68 3.18 33.95 17.17
N GLY A 69 3.04 32.66 17.47
CA GLY A 69 2.01 32.10 18.31
C GLY A 69 2.32 32.21 19.80
N ASN A 70 1.64 31.40 20.61
CA ASN A 70 1.69 31.47 22.07
C ASN A 70 3.01 31.00 22.70
N GLY A 71 3.87 30.33 21.94
CA GLY A 71 5.12 29.72 22.45
C GLY A 71 4.89 28.57 23.45
N MET A 72 5.98 28.15 24.10
CA MET A 72 6.01 27.01 25.03
C MET A 72 6.86 27.28 26.27
N ASP A 73 6.30 26.93 27.42
CA ASP A 73 7.02 26.71 28.67
C ASP A 73 7.88 25.41 28.63
N TYR A 74 8.62 25.15 29.71
CA TYR A 74 9.55 24.02 29.82
C TYR A 74 8.84 22.65 29.72
N ASP A 75 7.67 22.49 30.35
CA ASP A 75 6.96 21.21 30.38
C ASP A 75 6.35 20.91 29.00
N LYS A 76 5.83 21.93 28.32
CA LYS A 76 5.42 21.82 26.90
C LYS A 76 6.60 21.50 25.98
N MET A 77 7.75 22.18 26.12
CA MET A 77 8.95 21.90 25.34
C MET A 77 9.40 20.44 25.53
N HIS A 78 9.49 19.99 26.79
CA HIS A 78 9.90 18.63 27.10
C HIS A 78 8.89 17.58 26.59
N LYS A 79 7.57 17.86 26.65
CA LYS A 79 6.53 17.05 25.99
C LYS A 79 6.65 17.06 24.46
N MET A 80 6.93 18.21 23.85
CA MET A 80 7.12 18.37 22.40
C MET A 80 8.29 17.54 21.87
N LEU A 81 9.36 17.38 22.66
CA LEU A 81 10.49 16.52 22.32
C LEU A 81 10.25 15.03 22.69
N SER A 82 9.40 14.75 23.68
CA SER A 82 9.05 13.38 24.10
C SER A 82 7.98 12.72 23.21
N PHE A 83 8.11 11.44 22.90
CA PHE A 83 7.14 10.71 22.05
C PHE A 83 5.77 10.53 22.73
N GLY A 84 4.70 10.52 21.93
CA GLY A 84 3.33 10.16 22.34
C GLY A 84 2.51 11.22 23.08
N PHE A 85 3.09 12.37 23.45
CA PHE A 85 2.37 13.43 24.15
C PHE A 85 1.63 14.38 23.19
N SER A 86 0.32 14.56 23.41
CA SER A 86 -0.52 15.51 22.66
C SER A 86 -1.74 15.90 23.48
N ASP A 87 -1.73 17.11 24.05
CA ASP A 87 -2.83 17.64 24.87
C ASP A 87 -3.80 18.53 24.04
N LYS A 88 -3.71 18.49 22.71
CA LYS A 88 -4.40 19.44 21.80
C LYS A 88 -5.92 19.27 21.78
N GLN A 89 -6.65 20.38 21.83
CA GLN A 89 -8.12 20.42 21.86
C GLN A 89 -8.69 21.46 20.88
N THR A 90 -9.97 21.32 20.53
CA THR A 90 -10.69 22.26 19.65
C THR A 90 -11.02 23.56 20.39
N VAL A 91 -10.47 24.69 19.95
CA VAL A 91 -10.70 26.01 20.57
C VAL A 91 -11.51 26.91 19.64
N LYS A 92 -12.63 27.47 20.12
CA LYS A 92 -13.53 28.36 19.34
C LYS A 92 -13.97 27.79 17.98
N GLY A 93 -14.13 26.47 17.89
CA GLY A 93 -14.48 25.75 16.66
C GLY A 93 -13.30 25.47 15.72
N HIS A 94 -12.09 25.95 16.04
CA HIS A 94 -10.87 25.57 15.35
C HIS A 94 -10.36 24.23 15.92
N ALA A 95 -10.41 23.17 15.11
CA ALA A 95 -10.00 21.83 15.52
C ALA A 95 -8.53 21.57 15.18
N PRO A 96 -7.75 20.90 16.04
CA PRO A 96 -6.35 20.59 15.76
C PRO A 96 -6.19 19.52 14.67
N VAL A 97 -5.17 19.73 13.85
CA VAL A 97 -4.62 18.83 12.84
C VAL A 97 -3.63 17.85 13.50
N GLY A 98 -2.84 18.31 14.48
CA GLY A 98 -1.95 17.47 15.28
C GLY A 98 -2.73 16.64 16.31
N LEU A 99 -2.67 15.30 16.18
CA LEU A 99 -3.29 14.36 17.13
C LEU A 99 -2.26 13.46 17.84
N TYR A 100 -1.29 12.92 17.09
CA TYR A 100 -0.46 11.79 17.53
C TYR A 100 0.81 12.17 18.33
N GLY A 101 1.05 13.46 18.59
CA GLY A 101 2.26 13.92 19.30
C GLY A 101 3.59 13.67 18.59
N ASN A 102 3.57 13.25 17.32
CA ASN A 102 4.77 12.78 16.60
C ASN A 102 5.36 13.77 15.59
N GLY A 103 4.51 14.59 14.93
CA GLY A 103 4.84 15.32 13.70
C GLY A 103 6.11 16.17 13.73
N PHE A 104 6.44 16.80 14.87
CA PHE A 104 7.71 17.51 15.01
C PHE A 104 8.91 16.58 14.85
N LYS A 105 8.92 15.40 15.50
CA LYS A 105 10.06 14.47 15.49
C LYS A 105 10.24 13.84 14.11
N SER A 106 9.15 13.35 13.50
CA SER A 106 9.19 12.75 12.17
C SER A 106 9.58 13.77 11.11
N GLY A 107 8.99 14.98 11.19
CA GLY A 107 9.26 16.07 10.26
C GLY A 107 10.68 16.62 10.39
N SER A 108 11.15 16.91 11.60
CA SER A 108 12.48 17.51 11.78
C SER A 108 13.60 16.55 11.36
N MET A 109 13.51 15.28 11.76
CA MET A 109 14.52 14.26 11.45
C MET A 109 14.50 13.84 9.97
N ARG A 110 13.39 14.08 9.25
CA ARG A 110 13.31 13.93 7.78
C ARG A 110 13.97 15.08 7.02
N LEU A 111 14.14 16.25 7.64
CA LEU A 111 14.73 17.43 7.00
C LEU A 111 16.23 17.57 7.25
N GLY A 112 16.71 17.13 8.42
CA GLY A 112 18.14 17.02 8.73
C GLY A 112 18.39 16.15 9.95
N LYS A 113 19.65 15.81 10.23
CA LYS A 113 20.03 14.97 11.38
C LYS A 113 19.72 15.64 12.73
N ASP A 114 19.75 16.97 12.78
CA ASP A 114 19.82 17.72 14.04
C ASP A 114 18.89 18.95 14.02
N ALA A 115 18.13 19.13 15.10
CA ALA A 115 17.20 20.24 15.28
C ALA A 115 17.29 20.85 16.70
N ILE A 116 17.22 22.17 16.77
CA ILE A 116 17.15 22.94 18.02
C ILE A 116 15.92 23.85 18.01
N VAL A 117 15.24 23.97 19.14
CA VAL A 117 13.98 24.69 19.29
C VAL A 117 14.14 25.75 20.36
N PHE A 118 14.01 27.01 19.97
CA PHE A 118 13.87 28.16 20.85
C PHE A 118 12.37 28.49 20.97
N SER A 119 11.83 28.62 22.17
CA SER A 119 10.44 29.08 22.36
C SER A 119 10.32 30.06 23.51
N LYS A 120 9.46 31.07 23.35
CA LYS A 120 9.25 32.15 24.32
C LYS A 120 7.77 32.25 24.67
N GLN A 121 7.44 32.10 25.94
CA GLN A 121 6.09 32.19 26.50
C GLN A 121 6.14 33.09 27.75
N ALA A 122 5.58 34.30 27.64
CA ALA A 122 5.66 35.36 28.65
C ALA A 122 7.11 35.60 29.14
N ASP A 123 7.36 35.54 30.45
CA ASP A 123 8.68 35.76 31.06
C ASP A 123 9.67 34.59 30.95
N THR A 124 9.29 33.52 30.24
CA THR A 124 10.08 32.30 30.13
C THR A 124 10.55 32.05 28.70
N MET A 125 11.82 31.67 28.59
CA MET A 125 12.49 31.32 27.34
C MET A 125 13.09 29.91 27.49
N CYS A 126 12.76 29.01 26.57
CA CYS A 126 13.17 27.60 26.61
C CYS A 126 13.96 27.24 25.35
N VAL A 127 15.10 26.58 25.52
CA VAL A 127 15.87 25.95 24.43
C VAL A 127 15.78 24.43 24.59
N GLY A 128 15.45 23.71 23.53
CA GLY A 128 15.43 22.24 23.52
C GLY A 128 16.18 21.68 22.31
N LEU A 129 17.00 20.65 22.51
CA LEU A 129 17.82 20.01 21.48
C LEU A 129 17.32 18.59 21.17
N LEU A 130 17.14 18.29 19.88
CA LEU A 130 16.87 16.95 19.34
C LEU A 130 17.87 16.67 18.21
N SER A 131 18.97 16.00 18.56
CA SER A 131 20.13 15.84 17.67
C SER A 131 20.58 14.38 17.62
N GLN A 132 20.61 13.81 16.42
CA GLN A 132 21.20 12.48 16.19
C GLN A 132 22.72 12.55 16.42
N THR A 133 23.39 13.62 15.97
CA THR A 133 24.82 13.84 16.15
C THR A 133 25.24 13.88 17.64
N TYR A 134 24.43 14.49 18.51
CA TYR A 134 24.63 14.47 19.97
C TYR A 134 24.52 13.05 20.54
N LEU A 135 23.48 12.30 20.16
CA LEU A 135 23.24 10.95 20.67
C LEU A 135 24.31 9.95 20.18
N GLU A 136 24.74 10.08 18.92
CA GLU A 136 25.87 9.34 18.33
C GLU A 136 27.17 9.64 19.12
N ARG A 137 27.54 10.92 19.29
CA ARG A 137 28.79 11.33 19.95
C ARG A 137 28.86 11.05 21.46
N THR A 138 27.73 11.01 22.15
CA THR A 138 27.65 10.67 23.57
C THR A 138 27.51 9.16 23.83
N GLY A 139 27.37 8.33 22.78
CA GLY A 139 27.13 6.89 22.92
C GLY A 139 25.80 6.58 23.62
N ALA A 140 24.81 7.47 23.52
CA ALA A 140 23.57 7.38 24.26
C ALA A 140 22.74 6.16 23.84
N LYS A 141 22.43 5.25 24.77
CA LYS A 141 21.61 4.06 24.47
C LYS A 141 20.12 4.38 24.28
N ASN A 142 19.68 5.57 24.70
CA ASN A 142 18.29 6.03 24.66
C ASN A 142 18.24 7.48 24.16
N VAL A 143 17.09 7.91 23.63
CA VAL A 143 16.86 9.33 23.27
C VAL A 143 16.88 10.20 24.54
N ILE A 144 17.93 11.00 24.64
CA ILE A 144 18.12 12.09 25.59
C ILE A 144 17.87 13.41 24.83
N VAL A 145 17.22 14.37 25.49
CA VAL A 145 16.85 15.66 24.90
C VAL A 145 17.21 16.77 25.89
N PRO A 146 18.36 17.44 25.73
CA PRO A 146 18.74 18.58 26.57
C PRO A 146 17.71 19.70 26.44
N VAL A 147 17.21 20.18 27.58
CA VAL A 147 16.28 21.33 27.64
C VAL A 147 16.73 22.29 28.75
N VAL A 148 16.82 23.58 28.42
CA VAL A 148 17.27 24.66 29.33
C VAL A 148 16.23 25.77 29.39
N LYS A 149 16.05 26.35 30.58
CA LYS A 149 15.10 27.45 30.84
C LYS A 149 15.81 28.70 31.35
N PHE A 150 15.56 29.82 30.67
CA PHE A 150 15.98 31.17 31.02
C PHE A 150 14.77 32.03 31.44
N THR A 151 15.04 33.18 32.05
CA THR A 151 14.04 34.21 32.41
C THR A 151 14.38 35.57 31.79
N ASN A 152 13.34 36.34 31.42
CA ASN A 152 13.50 37.69 30.88
C ASN A 152 14.21 38.66 31.85
N ALA A 153 14.00 38.50 33.16
CA ALA A 153 14.41 39.49 34.17
C ALA A 153 15.92 39.61 34.35
N GLU A 154 16.67 38.50 34.22
CA GLU A 154 18.11 38.46 34.54
C GLU A 154 18.95 37.64 33.52
N HIS A 155 18.31 36.98 32.54
CA HIS A 155 18.94 35.93 31.72
C HIS A 155 19.58 34.79 32.53
N ASN A 156 19.20 34.65 33.80
CA ASN A 156 19.69 33.61 34.69
C ASN A 156 19.07 32.24 34.33
N ILE A 157 19.90 31.21 34.44
CA ILE A 157 19.52 29.81 34.24
C ILE A 157 18.78 29.37 35.49
N LEU A 158 17.55 28.88 35.35
CA LEU A 158 16.78 28.41 36.51
C LEU A 158 17.16 26.98 36.93
N TYR A 159 17.42 26.10 35.96
CA TYR A 159 17.71 24.68 36.16
C TYR A 159 18.53 24.11 34.98
N TYR A 160 19.18 22.96 35.21
CA TYR A 160 19.85 22.11 34.21
C TYR A 160 21.07 22.72 33.50
N GLU A 161 22.06 23.16 34.27
CA GLU A 161 23.34 23.67 33.75
C GLU A 161 24.14 22.61 32.95
N GLU A 162 24.01 21.33 33.30
CA GLU A 162 24.53 20.19 32.51
C GLU A 162 23.92 20.15 31.10
N CYS A 163 22.59 20.34 30.97
CA CYS A 163 21.93 20.40 29.66
C CYS A 163 22.34 21.63 28.85
N LEU A 164 22.75 22.73 29.50
CA LEU A 164 23.34 23.86 28.79
C LEU A 164 24.74 23.51 28.29
N HIS A 165 25.57 22.83 29.09
CA HIS A 165 26.89 22.36 28.65
C HIS A 165 26.78 21.44 27.42
N ASP A 166 25.82 20.52 27.41
CA ASP A 166 25.53 19.67 26.24
C ASP A 166 25.13 20.50 25.00
N ILE A 167 24.21 21.46 25.14
CA ILE A 167 23.79 22.32 24.01
C ILE A 167 24.98 23.14 23.48
N LEU A 168 25.81 23.70 24.35
CA LEU A 168 26.98 24.49 23.95
C LEU A 168 28.10 23.63 23.32
N THR A 169 28.20 22.36 23.71
CA THR A 169 29.22 21.43 23.20
C THR A 169 28.84 20.78 21.87
N TYR A 170 27.55 20.47 21.67
CA TYR A 170 27.09 19.65 20.55
C TYR A 170 26.19 20.35 19.52
N SER A 171 25.69 21.57 19.79
CA SER A 171 24.90 22.34 18.82
C SER A 171 25.75 23.33 17.99
N LEU A 172 25.10 24.03 17.06
CA LEU A 172 25.70 25.14 16.30
C LEU A 172 26.05 26.37 17.15
N PHE A 173 25.56 26.46 18.39
CA PHE A 173 25.74 27.60 19.28
C PHE A 173 26.60 27.16 20.47
N ASN A 174 27.76 27.79 20.66
CA ASN A 174 28.82 27.31 21.56
C ASN A 174 29.11 28.26 22.73
N ILE A 175 28.48 29.45 22.74
CA ILE A 175 28.40 30.32 23.92
C ILE A 175 26.94 30.67 24.22
N LYS A 176 26.65 30.98 25.49
CA LYS A 176 25.28 31.30 25.96
C LYS A 176 24.68 32.49 25.20
N GLU A 177 25.51 33.46 24.84
CA GLU A 177 25.14 34.70 24.19
C GLU A 177 24.60 34.46 22.76
N GLU A 178 25.12 33.47 22.05
CA GLU A 178 24.59 33.06 20.73
C GLU A 178 23.16 32.51 20.86
N LEU A 179 22.88 31.67 21.87
CA LEU A 179 21.52 31.18 22.14
C LEU A 179 20.55 32.33 22.49
N LEU A 180 21.03 33.35 23.20
CA LEU A 180 20.23 34.52 23.58
C LEU A 180 19.92 35.43 22.38
N ILE A 181 20.80 35.49 21.37
CA ILE A 181 20.56 36.24 20.12
C ILE A 181 19.42 35.59 19.31
N GLU A 182 19.33 34.26 19.25
CA GLU A 182 18.24 33.59 18.53
C GLU A 182 16.84 33.84 19.14
N PHE A 183 16.75 34.08 20.46
CA PHE A 183 15.51 34.57 21.08
C PHE A 183 15.14 36.01 20.64
N GLN A 184 16.12 36.85 20.32
CA GLN A 184 15.86 38.20 19.81
C GLN A 184 15.20 38.16 18.42
N ALA A 185 15.41 37.11 17.63
CA ALA A 185 14.71 36.93 16.36
C ALA A 185 13.19 36.64 16.52
N ILE A 186 12.76 36.14 17.69
CA ILE A 186 11.34 35.99 18.06
C ILE A 186 10.74 37.33 18.53
N ASN A 187 11.58 38.33 18.87
CA ASN A 187 11.13 39.68 19.20
C ASN A 187 10.84 40.45 17.91
N GLY A 188 9.56 40.53 17.54
CA GLY A 188 9.11 41.40 16.45
C GLY A 188 9.40 42.89 16.74
N PRO A 189 9.22 43.79 15.74
CA PRO A 189 9.62 45.21 15.86
C PRO A 189 8.96 46.04 16.97
N CYS A 190 8.03 45.47 17.74
CA CYS A 190 7.23 46.14 18.74
C CYS A 190 7.03 45.26 20.00
N GLY A 191 7.98 45.32 20.95
CA GLY A 191 7.73 44.97 22.36
C GLY A 191 8.55 43.81 22.92
N VAL A 192 8.75 43.86 24.24
CA VAL A 192 9.44 42.82 25.03
C VAL A 192 8.54 41.59 25.26
N ASP A 193 7.22 41.76 25.17
CA ASP A 193 6.20 40.77 25.54
C ASP A 193 5.84 39.77 24.43
N SER A 194 6.61 39.72 23.33
CA SER A 194 6.36 38.80 22.22
C SER A 194 6.52 37.33 22.63
N SER A 195 5.61 36.49 22.15
CA SER A 195 5.69 35.02 22.22
C SER A 195 5.90 34.43 20.82
N GLY A 196 6.37 33.18 20.78
CA GLY A 196 6.56 32.43 19.54
C GLY A 196 7.56 31.29 19.68
N THR A 197 7.78 30.56 18.60
CA THR A 197 8.79 29.49 18.49
C THR A 197 9.67 29.69 17.27
N ARG A 198 10.92 29.24 17.36
CA ARG A 198 11.92 29.26 16.29
C ARG A 198 12.69 27.93 16.32
N ILE A 199 12.46 27.11 15.31
CA ILE A 199 13.12 25.83 15.07
C ILE A 199 14.23 26.07 14.05
N ILE A 200 15.42 25.55 14.31
CA ILE A 200 16.55 25.56 13.37
C ILE A 200 16.98 24.11 13.16
N ILE A 201 16.99 23.67 11.90
CA ILE A 201 17.38 22.32 11.48
C ILE A 201 18.63 22.43 10.61
N TRP A 202 19.65 21.63 10.93
CA TRP A 202 20.91 21.57 10.19
C TRP A 202 21.35 20.12 9.97
N ASN A 203 22.52 19.94 9.34
CA ASN A 203 22.94 18.65 8.78
C ASN A 203 21.81 18.08 7.91
N LEU A 204 21.34 18.93 6.99
CA LEU A 204 20.24 18.67 6.06
C LEU A 204 20.57 17.47 5.16
N HIS A 205 19.54 16.71 4.77
CA HIS A 205 19.73 15.54 3.93
C HIS A 205 20.23 15.91 2.52
N LYS A 206 20.98 14.98 1.95
CA LYS A 206 21.69 15.12 0.68
C LYS A 206 21.35 13.97 -0.26
N THR A 207 21.39 14.25 -1.55
CA THR A 207 21.26 13.27 -2.63
C THR A 207 22.48 12.36 -2.72
N SER A 208 22.39 11.29 -3.51
CA SER A 208 23.54 10.45 -3.89
C SER A 208 24.66 11.23 -4.59
N SER A 209 24.34 12.34 -5.28
CA SER A 209 25.33 13.28 -5.84
C SER A 209 26.04 14.17 -4.80
N GLY A 210 25.62 14.13 -3.52
CA GLY A 210 26.19 14.95 -2.44
C GLY A 210 25.67 16.39 -2.37
N GLU A 211 24.75 16.75 -3.25
CA GLU A 211 24.00 18.00 -3.25
C GLU A 211 22.87 17.97 -2.22
N LEU A 212 22.27 19.12 -1.89
CA LEU A 212 21.13 19.18 -0.97
C LEU A 212 19.87 18.69 -1.69
N GLU A 213 18.96 18.04 -0.94
CA GLU A 213 17.63 17.63 -1.44
C GLU A 213 16.74 18.83 -1.89
N PHE A 214 17.16 20.06 -1.58
CA PHE A 214 16.47 21.30 -1.90
C PHE A 214 17.28 22.21 -2.83
N ASP A 215 16.63 22.64 -3.90
CA ASP A 215 17.07 23.74 -4.77
C ASP A 215 16.63 25.09 -4.18
N PHE A 216 17.62 25.87 -3.73
CA PHE A 216 17.46 27.25 -3.24
C PHE A 216 17.93 28.31 -4.26
N MET A 217 18.36 27.90 -5.45
CA MET A 217 19.08 28.75 -6.41
C MET A 217 18.18 29.19 -7.58
N LYS A 218 17.28 28.32 -8.03
CA LYS A 218 16.40 28.54 -9.20
C LYS A 218 15.28 29.55 -8.97
N ASP A 219 14.84 29.71 -7.73
CA ASP A 219 14.11 30.90 -7.26
C ASP A 219 14.51 31.21 -5.83
N ARG A 220 15.21 32.34 -5.62
CA ARG A 220 15.64 32.81 -4.29
C ARG A 220 14.49 33.14 -3.33
N TYR A 221 13.25 33.17 -3.83
CA TYR A 221 12.03 33.37 -3.05
C TYR A 221 11.23 32.07 -2.87
N ASP A 222 11.81 30.90 -3.09
CA ASP A 222 11.13 29.63 -2.89
C ASP A 222 12.08 28.60 -2.25
N ILE A 223 11.54 27.45 -1.88
CA ILE A 223 12.29 26.25 -1.54
C ILE A 223 11.75 25.18 -2.48
N ARG A 224 12.61 24.68 -3.37
CA ARG A 224 12.18 23.79 -4.46
C ARG A 224 12.78 22.41 -4.30
N LEU A 225 12.11 21.42 -4.84
CA LEU A 225 12.74 20.12 -5.10
C LEU A 225 13.38 20.17 -6.49
N PRO A 226 14.55 19.53 -6.70
CA PRO A 226 15.01 19.18 -8.03
C PRO A 226 13.90 18.43 -8.78
N ILE A 227 13.74 18.73 -10.06
CA ILE A 227 12.88 17.94 -10.97
C ILE A 227 13.84 17.29 -11.95
N ASP A 228 14.02 15.97 -11.83
CA ASP A 228 14.76 15.21 -12.82
C ASP A 228 13.89 15.04 -14.07
N ILE A 229 14.17 15.91 -15.05
CA ILE A 229 13.39 16.02 -16.30
C ILE A 229 13.45 14.71 -17.13
N ASN A 230 14.42 13.83 -16.85
CA ASN A 230 14.55 12.51 -17.51
C ASN A 230 13.40 11.54 -17.18
N ASP A 231 12.81 11.59 -15.98
CA ASP A 231 11.89 10.54 -15.49
C ASP A 231 10.45 10.73 -15.98
N CYS A 232 10.14 11.86 -16.62
CA CYS A 232 8.90 12.02 -17.39
C CYS A 232 9.02 11.47 -18.83
N SER A 233 10.23 11.16 -19.31
CA SER A 233 10.50 11.02 -20.75
C SER A 233 11.38 9.80 -21.11
N LYS A 234 10.94 8.56 -20.79
CA LYS A 234 11.60 7.35 -21.33
C LYS A 234 10.78 6.07 -21.55
N GLU A 235 9.44 6.12 -21.55
CA GLU A 235 8.63 5.08 -22.24
C GLU A 235 8.58 5.36 -23.76
N SER A 236 9.69 5.14 -24.47
CA SER A 236 9.76 5.34 -25.93
C SER A 236 9.11 4.21 -26.73
N ASN A 237 7.82 3.92 -26.45
CA ASN A 237 6.99 3.00 -27.25
C ASN A 237 5.47 3.27 -27.14
N LYS A 238 5.07 4.50 -26.80
CA LYS A 238 3.71 5.02 -27.00
C LYS A 238 3.72 6.12 -28.07
N GLY A 239 2.57 6.32 -28.71
CA GLY A 239 2.38 7.41 -29.67
C GLY A 239 2.42 8.79 -29.00
N PRO A 240 2.16 9.89 -29.74
CA PRO A 240 2.18 11.25 -29.20
C PRO A 240 0.97 11.53 -28.28
N GLU A 241 0.97 10.92 -27.09
CA GLU A 241 0.20 11.38 -25.94
C GLU A 241 0.87 12.62 -25.34
N ILE A 242 0.06 13.51 -24.78
CA ILE A 242 0.53 14.84 -24.36
C ILE A 242 1.23 14.73 -23.02
N GLU A 243 2.50 15.10 -22.97
CA GLU A 243 3.34 15.16 -21.76
C GLU A 243 2.78 16.19 -20.76
N ILE A 244 2.05 15.71 -19.74
CA ILE A 244 1.41 16.57 -18.74
C ILE A 244 2.48 17.02 -17.72
N SER A 245 2.82 18.31 -17.74
CA SER A 245 3.74 18.90 -16.76
C SER A 245 3.22 18.75 -15.31
N PRO A 246 4.06 18.37 -14.33
CA PRO A 246 3.61 18.17 -12.96
C PRO A 246 3.10 19.47 -12.30
N PRO A 247 2.06 19.41 -11.46
CA PRO A 247 1.57 20.54 -10.66
C PRO A 247 2.68 21.24 -9.86
N GLN A 248 2.68 22.57 -9.87
CA GLN A 248 3.70 23.36 -9.15
C GLN A 248 3.82 22.99 -7.66
N SER A 249 2.72 22.56 -7.02
CA SER A 249 2.69 22.13 -5.62
C SER A 249 3.51 20.87 -5.31
N GLU A 250 3.98 20.14 -6.31
CA GLU A 250 4.81 18.94 -6.10
C GLU A 250 6.30 19.31 -5.94
N TYR A 251 6.74 20.44 -6.51
CA TYR A 251 8.16 20.85 -6.50
C TYR A 251 8.42 22.28 -5.99
N SER A 252 7.40 23.09 -5.71
CA SER A 252 7.50 24.45 -5.15
C SER A 252 6.82 24.51 -3.79
N LEU A 253 7.58 24.79 -2.73
CA LEU A 253 7.02 24.93 -1.39
C LEU A 253 6.05 26.11 -1.32
N ARG A 254 6.33 27.22 -2.03
CA ARG A 254 5.43 28.36 -2.18
C ARG A 254 4.11 27.98 -2.84
N ALA A 255 4.10 27.12 -3.85
CA ALA A 255 2.87 26.63 -4.47
C ALA A 255 2.11 25.67 -3.53
N TYR A 256 2.80 24.70 -2.93
CA TYR A 256 2.24 23.74 -1.97
C TYR A 256 1.57 24.43 -0.78
N THR A 257 2.29 25.35 -0.12
CA THR A 257 1.79 26.11 1.03
C THR A 257 0.64 27.06 0.67
N SER A 258 0.48 27.45 -0.61
CA SER A 258 -0.65 28.27 -1.03
C SER A 258 -2.01 27.54 -0.98
N ILE A 259 -2.00 26.21 -1.05
CA ILE A 259 -3.20 25.34 -1.08
C ILE A 259 -3.34 24.42 0.15
N LEU A 260 -2.37 24.45 1.07
CA LEU A 260 -2.25 23.55 2.22
C LEU A 260 -3.45 23.59 3.19
N TYR A 261 -4.17 24.71 3.24
CA TYR A 261 -5.39 24.87 4.03
C TYR A 261 -6.56 25.32 3.15
N LEU A 262 -7.71 24.68 3.28
CA LEU A 262 -8.94 24.98 2.53
C LEU A 262 -9.45 26.41 2.80
N LYS A 263 -9.26 26.87 4.04
CA LYS A 263 -9.55 28.21 4.55
C LYS A 263 -8.33 28.71 5.33
N PRO A 264 -7.33 29.33 4.68
CA PRO A 264 -6.12 29.78 5.34
C PRO A 264 -6.43 30.83 6.42
N ARG A 265 -5.85 30.67 7.62
CA ARG A 265 -6.02 31.58 8.77
C ARG A 265 -4.72 32.05 9.43
N MET A 266 -3.59 31.53 8.93
CA MET A 266 -2.23 31.92 9.26
C MET A 266 -1.53 32.33 7.96
N GLN A 267 -0.73 33.39 7.98
CA GLN A 267 0.09 33.77 6.83
C GLN A 267 1.35 32.91 6.79
N ILE A 268 1.72 32.40 5.62
CA ILE A 268 2.99 31.72 5.42
C ILE A 268 3.92 32.64 4.63
N ILE A 269 5.18 32.73 5.06
CA ILE A 269 6.26 33.49 4.43
C ILE A 269 7.35 32.48 4.09
N VAL A 270 7.77 32.42 2.83
CA VAL A 270 8.89 31.56 2.39
C VAL A 270 9.99 32.46 1.83
N CYS A 271 11.24 32.25 2.24
CA CYS A 271 12.41 33.01 1.79
C CYS A 271 12.15 34.54 1.80
N GLY A 272 11.73 35.05 2.96
CA GLY A 272 11.36 36.45 3.21
C GLY A 272 10.09 36.99 2.52
N LYS A 273 9.44 36.23 1.64
CA LYS A 273 8.32 36.70 0.79
C LYS A 273 7.00 35.98 1.09
N LYS A 274 5.96 36.74 1.42
CA LYS A 274 4.61 36.26 1.75
C LYS A 274 4.03 35.36 0.65
N VAL A 275 3.45 34.22 1.03
CA VAL A 275 2.72 33.32 0.15
C VAL A 275 1.32 33.89 -0.11
N LYS A 276 0.91 34.02 -1.38
CA LYS A 276 -0.48 34.32 -1.75
C LYS A 276 -1.30 33.03 -1.60
N THR A 277 -1.76 32.73 -0.38
CA THR A 277 -2.62 31.58 -0.09
C THR A 277 -3.96 31.69 -0.80
N GLN A 278 -4.61 30.56 -1.12
CA GLN A 278 -5.78 30.51 -2.00
C GLN A 278 -6.96 29.80 -1.34
N LEU A 279 -8.17 30.37 -1.47
CA LEU A 279 -9.41 29.64 -1.21
C LEU A 279 -9.71 28.76 -2.44
N VAL A 280 -9.22 27.52 -2.45
CA VAL A 280 -9.28 26.61 -3.62
C VAL A 280 -10.71 26.32 -4.10
N SER A 281 -11.70 26.40 -3.20
CA SER A 281 -13.13 26.28 -3.54
C SER A 281 -13.76 27.55 -4.16
N LYS A 282 -13.02 28.65 -4.20
CA LYS A 282 -13.43 29.97 -4.73
C LYS A 282 -12.60 30.43 -5.94
N SER A 283 -11.36 29.96 -6.07
CA SER A 283 -10.46 30.25 -7.19
C SER A 283 -10.77 29.44 -8.47
N LEU A 284 -12.04 29.08 -8.67
CA LEU A 284 -12.52 28.28 -9.81
C LEU A 284 -13.62 29.05 -10.55
N ALA A 285 -13.89 28.67 -11.80
CA ALA A 285 -15.03 29.17 -12.56
C ALA A 285 -16.15 28.13 -12.73
N HIS A 286 -17.36 28.62 -13.02
CA HIS A 286 -18.58 27.85 -13.21
C HIS A 286 -18.94 26.95 -12.01
N ILE A 287 -18.73 27.48 -10.80
CA ILE A 287 -18.81 26.78 -9.53
C ILE A 287 -20.22 26.21 -9.30
N ILE A 288 -20.27 24.89 -9.07
CA ILE A 288 -21.48 24.18 -8.66
C ILE A 288 -21.21 23.44 -7.35
N LYS A 289 -22.04 23.72 -6.34
CA LYS A 289 -22.07 22.96 -5.08
C LYS A 289 -22.99 21.75 -5.24
N ASP A 290 -22.53 20.61 -4.76
CA ASP A 290 -23.29 19.37 -4.64
C ASP A 290 -23.07 18.78 -3.22
N THR A 291 -23.80 17.73 -2.85
CA THR A 291 -23.74 17.09 -1.53
C THR A 291 -23.67 15.58 -1.67
N TYR A 292 -22.74 14.96 -0.95
CA TYR A 292 -22.68 13.51 -0.73
C TYR A 292 -23.12 13.21 0.70
N LYS A 293 -24.09 12.28 0.86
CA LYS A 293 -24.55 11.84 2.18
C LYS A 293 -24.38 10.33 2.31
N PRO A 294 -23.30 9.84 2.94
CA PRO A 294 -23.19 8.46 3.41
C PRO A 294 -24.35 8.11 4.34
N THR A 295 -24.76 6.84 4.35
CA THR A 295 -25.86 6.34 5.20
C THR A 295 -25.60 6.55 6.70
N PHE A 296 -24.34 6.46 7.12
CA PHE A 296 -23.92 6.65 8.51
C PHE A 296 -23.80 8.13 8.96
N LEU A 297 -23.77 9.09 8.03
CA LEU A 297 -23.64 10.51 8.38
C LEU A 297 -25.01 11.21 8.47
N LYS A 298 -25.28 11.85 9.62
CA LYS A 298 -26.50 12.63 9.84
C LYS A 298 -26.58 13.86 8.92
N LYS A 299 -25.45 14.57 8.74
CA LYS A 299 -25.28 15.68 7.81
C LYS A 299 -24.64 15.20 6.50
N GLY A 300 -24.95 15.86 5.38
CA GLY A 300 -24.24 15.65 4.12
C GLY A 300 -22.92 16.42 4.07
N ILE A 301 -21.94 15.85 3.37
CA ILE A 301 -20.65 16.45 3.03
C ILE A 301 -20.84 17.33 1.80
N LYS A 302 -20.36 18.57 1.83
CA LYS A 302 -20.39 19.46 0.67
C LYS A 302 -19.24 19.12 -0.28
N ILE A 303 -19.53 19.14 -1.58
CA ILE A 303 -18.53 19.00 -2.65
C ILE A 303 -18.67 20.24 -3.54
N THR A 304 -17.56 20.89 -3.83
CA THR A 304 -17.52 22.02 -4.78
C THR A 304 -16.83 21.56 -6.05
N PHE A 305 -17.48 21.74 -7.20
CA PHE A 305 -16.87 21.52 -8.51
C PHE A 305 -16.73 22.85 -9.25
N GLY A 306 -15.64 23.01 -9.99
CA GLY A 306 -15.38 24.17 -10.84
C GLY A 306 -14.29 23.87 -11.86
N TYR A 307 -14.11 24.75 -12.85
CA TYR A 307 -12.97 24.71 -13.76
C TYR A 307 -11.78 25.48 -13.17
N ASN A 308 -10.57 24.92 -13.32
CA ASN A 308 -9.32 25.59 -13.00
C ASN A 308 -9.12 26.78 -13.95
N THR A 309 -8.73 27.93 -13.40
CA THR A 309 -8.50 29.18 -14.14
C THR A 309 -7.01 29.44 -14.44
N GLY A 310 -6.12 28.59 -13.93
CA GLY A 310 -4.67 28.60 -14.16
C GLY A 310 -4.28 27.66 -15.30
N ASN A 311 -3.67 26.51 -14.98
CA ASN A 311 -3.42 25.46 -15.98
C ASN A 311 -4.60 24.47 -16.04
N LYS A 312 -5.19 24.31 -17.22
CA LYS A 312 -6.26 23.34 -17.52
C LYS A 312 -5.82 21.87 -17.37
N GLU A 313 -4.52 21.60 -17.35
CA GLU A 313 -3.94 20.26 -17.17
C GLU A 313 -3.79 19.88 -15.69
N HIS A 314 -3.79 20.86 -14.79
CA HIS A 314 -3.73 20.62 -13.34
C HIS A 314 -5.15 20.52 -12.78
N TYR A 315 -5.73 19.31 -12.87
CA TYR A 315 -7.11 19.00 -12.48
C TYR A 315 -7.21 17.70 -11.67
N GLY A 316 -8.36 17.48 -11.01
CA GLY A 316 -8.55 16.31 -10.15
C GLY A 316 -9.31 16.64 -8.86
N LEU A 317 -9.20 15.76 -7.86
CA LEU A 317 -9.85 15.92 -6.55
C LEU A 317 -8.88 16.43 -5.49
N MET A 318 -9.25 17.54 -4.85
CA MET A 318 -8.60 18.11 -3.68
C MET A 318 -9.33 17.62 -2.43
N MET A 319 -8.67 16.78 -1.64
CA MET A 319 -9.21 16.16 -0.43
C MET A 319 -8.59 16.77 0.82
N TYR A 320 -9.43 17.36 1.66
CA TYR A 320 -9.05 17.99 2.93
C TYR A 320 -9.56 17.19 4.13
N TYR A 321 -8.91 17.35 5.28
CA TYR A 321 -9.32 16.84 6.59
C TYR A 321 -9.02 17.92 7.64
N LYS A 322 -10.04 18.36 8.39
CA LYS A 322 -10.00 19.45 9.37
C LYS A 322 -9.26 20.68 8.82
N ASN A 323 -9.79 21.25 7.74
CA ASN A 323 -9.17 22.35 6.99
C ASN A 323 -7.82 22.05 6.29
N ARG A 324 -7.07 21.00 6.65
CA ARG A 324 -5.75 20.66 6.10
C ARG A 324 -5.84 19.78 4.84
N LEU A 325 -5.08 20.10 3.81
CA LEU A 325 -4.92 19.30 2.59
C LEU A 325 -4.27 17.96 2.93
N ILE A 326 -4.90 16.86 2.52
CA ILE A 326 -4.35 15.49 2.62
C ILE A 326 -3.91 14.99 1.25
N LYS A 327 -4.73 15.22 0.20
CA LYS A 327 -4.38 14.82 -1.17
C LYS A 327 -4.81 15.86 -2.19
N ALA A 328 -3.94 16.17 -3.14
CA ALA A 328 -4.18 17.11 -4.24
C ALA A 328 -4.33 16.35 -5.58
N TYR A 329 -5.06 16.96 -6.53
CA TYR A 329 -5.18 16.55 -7.94
C TYR A 329 -5.49 15.05 -8.19
N GLU A 330 -6.08 14.33 -7.22
CA GLU A 330 -6.34 12.89 -7.34
C GLU A 330 -7.33 12.62 -8.50
N PRO A 331 -6.92 11.93 -9.57
CA PRO A 331 -7.75 11.80 -10.77
C PRO A 331 -8.85 10.78 -10.56
N VAL A 332 -10.11 11.19 -10.67
CA VAL A 332 -11.26 10.28 -10.45
C VAL A 332 -11.55 9.41 -11.70
N ALA A 333 -12.35 8.36 -11.55
CA ALA A 333 -12.55 7.34 -12.59
C ALA A 333 -13.15 7.85 -13.93
N CYS A 334 -13.74 9.05 -13.99
CA CYS A 334 -14.12 9.67 -15.27
C CYS A 334 -13.00 10.49 -15.93
N GLN A 335 -12.00 10.92 -15.16
CA GLN A 335 -10.80 11.65 -15.60
C GLN A 335 -9.64 10.71 -15.99
N ARG A 336 -9.60 9.48 -15.45
CA ARG A 336 -8.61 8.43 -15.82
C ARG A 336 -8.89 7.72 -17.16
N LYS A 337 -9.87 8.19 -17.94
CA LYS A 337 -10.24 7.60 -19.25
C LYS A 337 -9.43 8.31 -20.35
N ALA A 338 -9.02 7.60 -21.40
CA ALA A 338 -8.30 8.16 -22.56
C ALA A 338 -9.15 9.11 -23.45
N ASN A 339 -10.22 9.70 -22.92
CA ASN A 339 -11.02 10.74 -23.56
C ASN A 339 -10.97 12.01 -22.72
N LYS A 340 -11.16 13.18 -23.33
CA LYS A 340 -11.04 14.50 -22.66
C LYS A 340 -12.24 14.81 -21.73
N THR A 341 -12.60 13.88 -20.85
CA THR A 341 -13.69 13.99 -19.87
C THR A 341 -13.14 14.49 -18.54
N GLY A 342 -13.76 15.55 -17.99
CA GLY A 342 -13.32 16.13 -16.71
C GLY A 342 -11.97 16.86 -16.75
N VAL A 343 -11.32 17.00 -17.91
CA VAL A 343 -10.14 17.86 -18.09
C VAL A 343 -10.45 19.28 -17.63
N GLY A 344 -9.51 19.90 -16.91
CA GLY A 344 -9.68 21.22 -16.30
C GLY A 344 -10.64 21.28 -15.11
N VAL A 345 -11.30 20.18 -14.71
CA VAL A 345 -12.27 20.18 -13.61
C VAL A 345 -11.60 19.83 -12.28
N ILE A 346 -11.67 20.76 -11.33
CA ILE A 346 -11.29 20.53 -9.93
C ILE A 346 -12.54 20.21 -9.11
N GLY A 347 -12.47 19.14 -8.32
CA GLY A 347 -13.38 18.88 -7.20
C GLY A 347 -12.71 19.22 -5.88
N VAL A 348 -13.45 19.79 -4.92
CA VAL A 348 -12.97 20.09 -3.57
C VAL A 348 -13.92 19.49 -2.54
N ILE A 349 -13.39 18.70 -1.61
CA ILE A 349 -14.14 18.00 -0.55
C ILE A 349 -13.38 18.00 0.78
N GLU A 350 -14.11 18.09 1.90
CA GLU A 350 -13.57 17.92 3.25
C GLU A 350 -14.11 16.62 3.88
N CYS A 351 -13.21 15.69 4.20
CA CYS A 351 -13.50 14.30 4.54
C CYS A 351 -13.26 13.99 6.03
N ASN A 352 -13.86 14.76 6.93
CA ASN A 352 -13.62 14.70 8.39
C ASN A 352 -14.06 13.38 9.10
N TYR A 353 -14.52 12.39 8.34
CA TYR A 353 -14.92 11.04 8.77
C TYR A 353 -14.00 9.94 8.24
N LEU A 354 -13.00 10.28 7.42
CA LEU A 354 -11.94 9.39 6.98
C LEU A 354 -10.69 9.64 7.84
N ASN A 355 -9.90 8.59 8.07
CA ASN A 355 -8.64 8.67 8.80
C ASN A 355 -7.48 8.98 7.83
N PRO A 356 -6.73 10.08 8.02
CA PRO A 356 -5.44 10.26 7.37
C PRO A 356 -4.43 9.22 7.85
N MET A 357 -3.52 8.79 6.97
CA MET A 357 -2.35 8.02 7.37
C MET A 357 -1.42 8.86 8.25
N HIS A 358 -0.46 8.22 8.93
CA HIS A 358 0.44 8.83 9.92
C HIS A 358 1.26 10.03 9.40
N ASN A 359 1.49 10.13 8.09
CA ASN A 359 2.21 11.24 7.43
C ASN A 359 1.29 12.31 6.79
N LYS A 360 -0.03 12.15 6.93
CA LYS A 360 -1.09 13.03 6.39
C LYS A 360 -1.05 13.28 4.87
N GLN A 361 -0.46 12.40 4.05
CA GLN A 361 -0.43 12.54 2.58
C GLN A 361 -1.41 11.62 1.81
N ASP A 362 -2.09 10.70 2.51
CA ASP A 362 -3.26 9.99 1.99
C ASP A 362 -4.17 9.56 3.15
N PHE A 363 -5.32 8.97 2.84
CA PHE A 363 -6.25 8.34 3.77
C PHE A 363 -6.11 6.82 3.77
N GLU A 364 -6.44 6.20 4.91
CA GLU A 364 -6.66 4.75 5.02
C GLU A 364 -7.63 4.26 3.92
N LYS A 365 -7.30 3.13 3.28
CA LYS A 365 -8.08 2.58 2.15
C LYS A 365 -9.28 1.76 2.65
N THR A 366 -10.10 2.40 3.48
CA THR A 366 -11.36 1.83 3.99
C THR A 366 -12.44 1.80 2.91
N GLU A 367 -13.58 1.17 3.20
CA GLU A 367 -14.71 1.12 2.28
C GLU A 367 -15.42 2.49 2.16
N GLU A 368 -15.35 3.32 3.20
CA GLU A 368 -15.83 4.70 3.20
C GLU A 368 -15.01 5.55 2.23
N TYR A 369 -13.69 5.36 2.17
CA TYR A 369 -12.83 6.00 1.17
C TYR A 369 -13.25 5.59 -0.25
N ARG A 370 -13.38 4.28 -0.54
CA ARG A 370 -13.78 3.77 -1.87
C ARG A 370 -15.13 4.34 -2.31
N LYS A 371 -16.15 4.25 -1.44
CA LYS A 371 -17.49 4.82 -1.68
C LYS A 371 -17.46 6.33 -1.90
N THR A 372 -16.58 7.06 -1.19
CA THR A 372 -16.41 8.52 -1.37
C THR A 372 -15.85 8.84 -2.76
N ILE A 373 -14.75 8.23 -3.16
CA ILE A 373 -14.13 8.43 -4.49
C ILE A 373 -15.12 8.09 -5.61
N GLN A 374 -15.85 6.97 -5.49
CA GLN A 374 -16.85 6.55 -6.48
C GLN A 374 -18.01 7.58 -6.58
N ASN A 375 -18.50 8.09 -5.45
CA ASN A 375 -19.57 9.07 -5.44
C ASN A 375 -19.14 10.42 -6.05
N VAL A 376 -17.96 10.91 -5.66
CA VAL A 376 -17.37 12.14 -6.22
C VAL A 376 -17.12 11.98 -7.71
N SER A 377 -16.57 10.85 -8.18
CA SER A 377 -16.38 10.57 -9.60
C SER A 377 -17.69 10.62 -10.40
N THR A 378 -18.77 10.09 -9.84
CA THR A 378 -20.10 10.11 -10.46
C THR A 378 -20.62 11.54 -10.58
N LYS A 379 -20.49 12.34 -9.51
CA LYS A 379 -20.94 13.73 -9.47
C LYS A 379 -20.11 14.65 -10.38
N LEU A 380 -18.80 14.43 -10.49
CA LEU A 380 -17.91 15.18 -11.39
C LEU A 380 -18.30 14.94 -12.86
N GLU A 381 -18.61 13.68 -13.24
CA GLU A 381 -19.09 13.36 -14.59
C GLU A 381 -20.48 14.00 -14.88
N GLU A 382 -21.37 14.08 -13.88
CA GLU A 382 -22.65 14.78 -13.99
C GLU A 382 -22.51 16.32 -14.02
N TYR A 383 -21.49 16.89 -13.38
CA TYR A 383 -21.15 18.31 -13.43
C TYR A 383 -20.62 18.70 -14.81
N TRP A 384 -19.61 17.99 -15.31
CA TRP A 384 -18.98 18.26 -16.61
C TRP A 384 -19.99 18.15 -17.77
N LYS A 385 -20.92 17.18 -17.71
CA LYS A 385 -22.04 17.05 -18.66
C LYS A 385 -23.01 18.24 -18.60
N GLU A 386 -23.32 18.75 -17.40
CA GLU A 386 -24.21 19.90 -17.23
C GLU A 386 -23.57 21.19 -17.78
N ILE A 387 -22.30 21.48 -17.48
CA ILE A 387 -21.62 22.68 -17.99
C ILE A 387 -21.46 22.64 -19.51
N ARG A 388 -20.98 21.52 -20.09
CA ARG A 388 -20.89 21.39 -21.56
C ARG A 388 -22.26 21.46 -22.24
N HIS A 389 -23.33 20.97 -21.62
CA HIS A 389 -24.69 21.12 -22.14
C HIS A 389 -25.16 22.59 -22.17
N ARG A 390 -24.85 23.38 -21.13
CA ARG A 390 -25.10 24.82 -21.11
C ARG A 390 -24.28 25.56 -22.17
N ARG A 391 -22.96 25.27 -22.27
CA ARG A 391 -22.05 25.81 -23.28
C ARG A 391 -22.57 25.59 -24.71
N ASN A 392 -23.03 24.38 -25.02
CA ASN A 392 -23.57 24.02 -26.33
C ASN A 392 -24.85 24.79 -26.71
N LYS A 393 -25.65 25.25 -25.73
CA LYS A 393 -26.83 26.11 -25.98
C LYS A 393 -26.47 27.55 -26.36
N ILE A 394 -25.23 27.96 -26.13
CA ILE A 394 -24.69 29.29 -26.45
C ILE A 394 -23.93 29.26 -27.81
N HIS A 395 -23.90 28.09 -28.49
CA HIS A 395 -23.22 27.87 -29.78
C HIS A 395 -21.70 28.17 -29.79
N CYS A 396 -21.05 28.27 -28.63
CA CYS A 396 -19.61 28.43 -28.54
C CYS A 396 -18.89 27.11 -28.87
N THR A 397 -17.94 27.15 -29.82
CA THR A 397 -17.13 26.01 -30.25
C THR A 397 -15.85 25.80 -29.44
N VAL A 398 -15.42 26.81 -28.68
CA VAL A 398 -14.21 26.75 -27.84
C VAL A 398 -14.51 25.93 -26.58
N PRO A 399 -13.69 24.90 -26.24
CA PRO A 399 -13.82 24.15 -25.00
C PRO A 399 -13.85 25.05 -23.76
N VAL A 400 -14.53 24.61 -22.71
CA VAL A 400 -14.72 25.41 -21.49
C VAL A 400 -13.36 25.63 -20.80
N GLU A 401 -12.59 24.55 -20.77
CA GLU A 401 -11.22 24.44 -20.27
C GLU A 401 -10.16 25.27 -21.03
N ASP A 402 -10.49 25.87 -22.19
CA ASP A 402 -9.58 26.76 -22.95
C ASP A 402 -9.94 28.26 -22.83
N ASP A 403 -11.17 28.56 -22.41
CA ASP A 403 -11.76 29.92 -22.33
C ASP A 403 -11.82 30.45 -20.88
N VAL A 404 -11.95 29.56 -19.91
CA VAL A 404 -11.95 29.90 -18.47
C VAL A 404 -10.57 30.41 -18.03
N LYS A 405 -10.48 31.71 -17.73
CA LYS A 405 -9.23 32.40 -17.30
C LYS A 405 -9.40 33.30 -16.07
N LYS A 406 -10.59 33.33 -15.46
CA LYS A 406 -10.92 34.10 -14.25
C LYS A 406 -11.91 33.31 -13.37
N PRO A 407 -11.84 33.40 -12.03
CA PRO A 407 -12.76 32.71 -11.14
C PRO A 407 -14.13 33.40 -11.11
N ASP A 408 -15.15 32.68 -10.62
CA ASP A 408 -16.51 33.23 -10.43
C ASP A 408 -16.60 34.27 -9.30
N GLN A 409 -15.61 34.32 -8.39
CA GLN A 409 -15.56 35.27 -7.28
C GLN A 409 -14.12 35.61 -6.91
N ASN A 410 -13.79 36.90 -6.81
CA ASN A 410 -12.50 37.36 -6.29
C ASN A 410 -12.55 37.48 -4.75
N TRP A 411 -11.51 36.98 -4.08
CA TRP A 411 -11.38 36.98 -2.61
C TRP A 411 -9.96 37.38 -2.19
N VAL A 412 -9.84 38.09 -1.07
CA VAL A 412 -8.56 38.51 -0.48
C VAL A 412 -8.58 38.36 1.04
N GLN A 413 -7.44 38.01 1.63
CA GLN A 413 -7.27 37.96 3.09
C GLN A 413 -6.74 39.30 3.63
N CYS A 414 -7.28 39.76 4.74
CA CYS A 414 -6.79 40.94 5.45
C CYS A 414 -5.53 40.64 6.29
N ASP A 415 -4.44 41.37 6.05
CA ASP A 415 -3.15 41.27 6.76
C ASP A 415 -3.18 41.62 8.26
N GLU A 416 -4.26 42.23 8.76
CA GLU A 416 -4.38 42.68 10.15
C GLU A 416 -5.28 41.77 11.00
N CYS A 417 -6.38 41.27 10.43
CA CYS A 417 -7.36 40.45 11.15
C CYS A 417 -7.57 39.03 10.58
N MET A 418 -6.79 38.63 9.56
CA MET A 418 -6.79 37.31 8.89
C MET A 418 -8.13 36.83 8.31
N ARG A 419 -9.15 37.68 8.30
CA ARG A 419 -10.45 37.42 7.67
C ARG A 419 -10.37 37.56 6.16
N TRP A 420 -11.14 36.74 5.47
CA TRP A 420 -11.38 36.82 4.05
C TRP A 420 -12.47 37.84 3.72
N ARG A 421 -12.29 38.52 2.59
CA ARG A 421 -13.19 39.54 2.05
C ARG A 421 -13.42 39.27 0.57
N LYS A 422 -14.67 39.36 0.13
CA LYS A 422 -15.03 39.33 -1.28
C LYS A 422 -14.66 40.66 -1.94
N LEU A 423 -14.30 40.61 -3.22
CA LEU A 423 -14.01 41.78 -4.05
C LEU A 423 -14.90 41.77 -5.31
N PRO A 424 -15.27 42.96 -5.83
CA PRO A 424 -15.96 43.06 -7.11
C PRO A 424 -15.15 42.49 -8.28
N ASP A 425 -15.86 41.90 -9.25
CA ASP A 425 -15.30 41.17 -10.40
C ASP A 425 -14.38 42.03 -11.30
N CYS A 426 -14.51 43.36 -11.23
CA CYS A 426 -13.67 44.32 -11.95
C CYS A 426 -12.28 44.55 -11.31
N ILE A 427 -12.03 44.07 -10.09
CA ILE A 427 -10.74 44.18 -9.41
C ILE A 427 -9.92 42.90 -9.62
N ASP A 428 -8.78 43.03 -10.30
CA ASP A 428 -7.84 41.91 -10.45
C ASP A 428 -7.02 41.68 -9.17
N VAL A 429 -7.08 40.46 -8.63
CA VAL A 429 -6.36 40.04 -7.42
C VAL A 429 -4.84 40.03 -7.61
N LEU A 430 -4.37 39.92 -8.86
CA LEU A 430 -2.95 40.02 -9.20
C LEU A 430 -2.43 41.45 -9.05
N CYS A 431 -3.26 42.46 -9.33
CA CYS A 431 -2.94 43.88 -9.22
C CYS A 431 -3.08 44.46 -7.80
N LEU A 432 -3.50 43.66 -6.82
CA LEU A 432 -3.57 44.10 -5.42
C LEU A 432 -2.18 44.28 -4.79
N PRO A 433 -2.01 45.25 -3.87
CA PRO A 433 -0.77 45.42 -3.12
C PRO A 433 -0.45 44.19 -2.25
N GLU A 434 0.84 43.99 -1.96
CA GLU A 434 1.34 42.83 -1.21
C GLU A 434 0.74 42.68 0.20
N LYS A 435 0.44 43.82 0.83
CA LYS A 435 -0.35 43.92 2.07
C LYS A 435 -1.69 44.57 1.77
N TRP A 436 -2.77 43.91 2.18
CA TRP A 436 -4.15 44.38 1.98
C TRP A 436 -4.91 44.37 3.31
N PHE A 437 -5.69 45.42 3.55
CA PHE A 437 -6.39 45.63 4.82
C PHE A 437 -7.88 45.85 4.59
N CYS A 438 -8.75 45.46 5.54
CA CYS A 438 -10.20 45.67 5.39
C CYS A 438 -10.54 47.12 5.02
N ARG A 439 -9.84 48.11 5.60
CA ARG A 439 -9.99 49.55 5.28
C ARG A 439 -9.78 49.93 3.80
N MET A 440 -9.23 49.02 2.98
CA MET A 440 -9.02 49.16 1.54
C MET A 440 -10.12 48.51 0.70
N ASN A 441 -11.15 47.90 1.33
CA ASN A 441 -12.26 47.28 0.62
C ASN A 441 -13.12 48.35 -0.10
N PRO A 442 -13.41 48.21 -1.41
CA PRO A 442 -14.37 49.08 -2.08
C PRO A 442 -15.76 49.06 -1.42
N ASP A 443 -16.22 47.94 -0.84
CA ASP A 443 -17.50 47.86 -0.15
C ASP A 443 -17.43 48.52 1.25
N PRO A 444 -18.21 49.60 1.52
CA PRO A 444 -18.26 50.25 2.83
C PRO A 444 -18.62 49.33 4.00
N GLN A 445 -19.44 48.30 3.80
CA GLN A 445 -19.91 47.39 4.87
C GLN A 445 -18.74 46.59 5.46
N PHE A 446 -17.75 46.25 4.64
CA PHE A 446 -16.64 45.38 5.01
C PHE A 446 -15.31 46.12 5.20
N ARG A 447 -15.34 47.47 5.31
CA ARG A 447 -14.15 48.31 5.53
C ARG A 447 -13.52 48.21 6.93
N SER A 448 -14.10 47.45 7.85
CA SER A 448 -13.61 47.33 9.22
C SER A 448 -13.15 45.92 9.59
N CYS A 449 -12.05 45.85 10.34
CA CYS A 449 -11.53 44.64 10.96
C CYS A 449 -12.37 44.17 12.18
N ALA A 450 -13.38 44.94 12.59
CA ALA A 450 -14.36 44.49 13.59
C ALA A 450 -15.49 43.64 12.98
N VAL A 451 -15.84 43.88 11.72
CA VAL A 451 -16.95 43.17 11.02
C VAL A 451 -16.57 41.71 10.80
N GLU A 452 -17.54 40.80 11.02
CA GLU A 452 -17.33 39.36 10.87
C GLU A 452 -16.98 38.95 9.43
N GLU A 453 -16.47 37.73 9.25
CA GLU A 453 -16.15 37.18 7.93
C GLU A 453 -17.46 36.91 7.17
N GLU A 454 -17.48 37.18 5.86
CA GLU A 454 -18.67 36.91 5.04
C GLU A 454 -18.99 35.40 5.08
N PRO A 455 -20.22 35.00 5.41
CA PRO A 455 -20.58 33.58 5.42
C PRO A 455 -20.49 33.02 4.00
N GLU A 456 -20.07 31.75 3.87
CA GLU A 456 -20.09 31.07 2.58
C GLU A 456 -21.51 31.04 2.02
N ASP A 457 -21.68 31.53 0.80
CA ASP A 457 -22.97 31.66 0.08
C ASP A 457 -23.89 30.45 0.33
N SER A 458 -25.13 30.71 0.74
CA SER A 458 -25.97 29.69 1.36
C SER A 458 -26.30 28.54 0.40
N ASP A 459 -26.65 27.38 0.95
CA ASP A 459 -26.89 26.17 0.16
C ASP A 459 -28.08 26.30 -0.81
N ASP A 460 -28.94 27.31 -0.63
CA ASP A 460 -30.09 27.63 -1.49
C ASP A 460 -29.80 28.76 -2.51
N GLU A 461 -28.74 29.55 -2.35
CA GLU A 461 -28.31 30.59 -3.31
C GLU A 461 -27.38 30.03 -4.41
N ALA A 462 -26.61 28.98 -4.11
CA ALA A 462 -25.69 28.38 -5.07
C ALA A 462 -26.43 27.55 -6.16
N PRO A 463 -26.02 27.63 -7.45
CA PRO A 463 -26.67 26.90 -8.53
C PRO A 463 -26.41 25.39 -8.45
N ARG A 464 -27.28 24.66 -7.74
CA ARG A 464 -27.26 23.19 -7.64
C ARG A 464 -27.27 22.52 -9.03
N ASN A 465 -26.71 21.31 -9.16
CA ASN A 465 -26.72 20.58 -10.43
C ASN A 465 -28.14 20.11 -10.80
N GLN A 466 -28.83 20.92 -11.62
CA GLN A 466 -30.20 20.67 -12.11
C GLN A 466 -30.31 19.56 -13.17
N LYS A 467 -29.17 19.07 -13.70
CA LYS A 467 -29.07 17.99 -14.69
C LYS A 467 -30.00 18.22 -15.89
N THR A 468 -30.03 19.46 -16.39
CA THR A 468 -30.89 19.92 -17.48
C THR A 468 -30.69 19.10 -18.75
N TYR A 469 -29.47 18.62 -18.99
CA TYR A 469 -29.17 17.68 -20.08
C TYR A 469 -30.02 16.40 -20.03
N LYS A 470 -30.32 15.86 -18.84
CA LYS A 470 -31.19 14.68 -18.67
C LYS A 470 -32.66 14.99 -18.96
N GLN A 471 -33.10 16.23 -18.77
CA GLN A 471 -34.45 16.67 -19.11
C GLN A 471 -34.61 16.84 -20.62
N ASP A 472 -33.62 17.44 -21.29
CA ASP A 472 -33.58 17.56 -22.74
C ASP A 472 -33.43 16.18 -23.42
N GLU A 473 -32.63 15.26 -22.87
CA GLU A 473 -32.58 13.87 -23.33
C GLU A 473 -33.92 13.15 -23.22
N ARG A 474 -34.60 13.25 -22.07
CA ARG A 474 -35.94 12.67 -21.88
C ARG A 474 -36.93 13.24 -22.88
N THR A 475 -36.89 14.55 -23.11
CA THR A 475 -37.74 15.25 -24.08
C THR A 475 -37.44 14.80 -25.51
N LYS A 476 -36.17 14.73 -25.92
CA LYS A 476 -35.75 14.22 -27.23
C LYS A 476 -36.16 12.75 -27.43
N LYS A 477 -35.96 11.88 -26.43
CA LYS A 477 -36.40 10.47 -26.46
C LYS A 477 -37.93 10.34 -26.56
N LEU A 478 -38.68 11.23 -25.91
CA LEU A 478 -40.15 11.29 -26.01
C LEU A 478 -40.62 11.80 -27.40
N GLN A 479 -39.98 12.84 -27.94
CA GLN A 479 -40.21 13.33 -29.30
C GLN A 479 -39.84 12.29 -30.37
N GLN A 480 -38.77 11.52 -30.16
CA GLN A 480 -38.36 10.44 -31.07
C GLN A 480 -39.35 9.26 -31.02
N LYS A 481 -39.88 8.90 -29.84
CA LYS A 481 -41.01 7.95 -29.73
C LYS A 481 -42.26 8.46 -30.46
N LYS A 482 -42.64 9.73 -30.27
CA LYS A 482 -43.76 10.35 -31.01
C LYS A 482 -43.54 10.36 -32.53
N ARG A 483 -42.32 10.70 -33.00
CA ARG A 483 -41.96 10.64 -34.43
C ARG A 483 -42.03 9.22 -35.00
N LYS A 484 -41.59 8.20 -34.25
CA LYS A 484 -41.74 6.80 -34.66
C LYS A 484 -43.22 6.39 -34.72
N GLN A 485 -44.07 6.84 -33.78
CA GLN A 485 -45.51 6.58 -33.84
C GLN A 485 -46.20 7.27 -35.02
N SER A 486 -45.83 8.51 -35.38
CA SER A 486 -46.37 9.20 -36.56
C SER A 486 -45.95 8.60 -37.91
N LEU A 487 -44.90 7.77 -37.95
CA LEU A 487 -44.42 7.10 -39.17
C LEU A 487 -45.10 5.74 -39.43
N VAL A 488 -45.90 5.22 -38.49
CA VAL A 488 -46.55 3.90 -38.60
C VAL A 488 -47.98 3.98 -39.17
N ASN A 489 -48.57 5.18 -39.33
CA ASN A 489 -49.92 5.36 -39.89
C ASN A 489 -49.95 6.26 -41.16
N PRO A 490 -49.69 5.71 -42.37
CA PRO A 490 -49.86 6.43 -43.63
C PRO A 490 -50.94 5.82 -44.55
N ARG A 491 -52.16 6.37 -44.51
CA ARG A 491 -53.25 6.34 -45.55
C ARG A 491 -54.54 6.94 -44.95
N SER A 492 -55.42 7.63 -45.67
CA SER A 492 -55.36 8.19 -47.03
C SER A 492 -56.38 9.34 -47.15
N SER A 493 -56.31 10.14 -48.22
CA SER A 493 -57.02 11.42 -48.32
C SER A 493 -58.08 11.49 -49.43
N MET A 494 -59.08 12.37 -49.22
CA MET A 494 -59.91 13.09 -50.24
C MET A 494 -61.21 12.38 -50.75
N PRO A 495 -62.15 13.07 -51.45
CA PRO A 495 -63.10 14.00 -50.80
C PRO A 495 -64.56 14.04 -51.38
N VAL A 496 -65.60 14.24 -50.56
CA VAL A 496 -66.98 14.61 -51.02
C VAL A 496 -67.67 15.57 -50.02
N THR A 497 -68.61 16.39 -50.51
CA THR A 497 -69.29 17.50 -49.79
C THR A 497 -70.74 17.12 -49.30
N PRO A 498 -71.69 18.01 -48.93
CA PRO A 498 -72.09 18.08 -47.51
C PRO A 498 -73.60 18.06 -47.15
N ARG A 499 -73.91 17.66 -45.88
CA ARG A 499 -75.15 17.93 -45.09
C ARG A 499 -76.48 17.28 -45.57
N PRO A 500 -77.57 17.26 -44.75
CA PRO A 500 -77.71 17.49 -43.28
C PRO A 500 -78.61 16.48 -42.50
N SER A 501 -78.78 16.75 -41.20
CA SER A 501 -79.99 16.59 -40.34
C SER A 501 -80.43 15.25 -39.69
N ASN A 502 -80.57 15.35 -38.35
CA ASN A 502 -81.62 14.84 -37.44
C ASN A 502 -81.63 13.40 -36.86
N ASP A 503 -81.81 13.39 -35.51
CA ASP A 503 -82.64 12.53 -34.65
C ASP A 503 -82.51 10.98 -34.65
N ALA A 504 -82.76 10.24 -33.56
CA ALA A 504 -82.76 10.49 -32.09
C ALA A 504 -82.92 9.12 -31.36
N SER A 505 -82.90 9.10 -30.01
CA SER A 505 -83.57 8.07 -29.16
C SER A 505 -82.90 6.66 -29.08
N VAL A 506 -82.61 6.05 -27.90
CA VAL A 506 -83.49 5.34 -26.91
C VAL A 506 -83.91 3.91 -27.39
N VAL A 507 -83.84 2.79 -26.63
CA VAL A 507 -83.29 2.44 -25.28
C VAL A 507 -83.44 0.90 -24.99
N ILE A 508 -82.88 0.38 -23.86
CA ILE A 508 -83.33 -0.79 -23.03
C ILE A 508 -82.93 -2.27 -23.38
N LEU A 509 -82.37 -2.95 -22.35
CA LEU A 509 -82.37 -4.39 -21.95
C LEU A 509 -81.83 -5.50 -22.91
N ASP A 510 -81.50 -6.73 -22.44
CA ASP A 510 -81.77 -7.37 -21.12
C ASP A 510 -80.62 -8.25 -20.53
N LYS A 511 -80.89 -8.90 -19.39
CA LYS A 511 -79.97 -9.69 -18.54
C LYS A 511 -80.28 -11.20 -18.47
N SER A 512 -79.23 -12.01 -18.38
CA SER A 512 -79.12 -13.20 -17.50
C SER A 512 -77.61 -13.51 -17.32
N LEU A 513 -77.01 -13.68 -16.13
CA LEU A 513 -77.26 -14.57 -14.98
C LEU A 513 -77.06 -16.07 -15.30
N SER A 514 -76.33 -16.89 -14.52
CA SER A 514 -75.29 -16.64 -13.48
C SER A 514 -74.77 -17.95 -12.88
N THR A 515 -73.48 -18.05 -12.51
CA THR A 515 -73.00 -18.87 -11.37
C THR A 515 -71.75 -18.25 -10.72
N THR A 516 -71.62 -18.35 -9.39
CA THR A 516 -70.45 -17.95 -8.57
C THR A 516 -70.43 -18.77 -7.26
N PRO A 517 -69.27 -19.06 -6.65
CA PRO A 517 -68.84 -18.26 -5.49
C PRO A 517 -67.31 -17.98 -5.51
N LYS A 518 -66.74 -16.87 -4.98
CA LYS A 518 -66.92 -16.09 -3.72
C LYS A 518 -66.39 -16.81 -2.45
N ARG A 519 -65.88 -16.16 -1.38
CA ARG A 519 -65.29 -14.83 -1.07
C ARG A 519 -65.23 -14.70 0.48
N LYS A 520 -64.20 -14.07 1.08
CA LYS A 520 -64.23 -13.33 2.38
C LYS A 520 -62.87 -12.58 2.51
N LYS A 521 -62.76 -11.27 2.79
CA LYS A 521 -63.29 -10.37 3.87
C LYS A 521 -62.56 -10.60 5.21
N LYS A 522 -62.20 -9.59 6.02
CA LYS A 522 -62.62 -8.16 6.19
C LYS A 522 -61.38 -7.20 6.20
N ALA A 523 -61.41 -5.85 6.14
CA ALA A 523 -62.35 -4.76 6.54
C ALA A 523 -62.41 -4.52 8.09
N LEU A 524 -62.74 -3.37 8.70
CA LEU A 524 -63.18 -1.97 8.39
C LEU A 524 -62.96 -1.14 9.72
N ASP A 525 -62.97 0.19 9.95
CA ASP A 525 -63.05 1.52 9.25
C ASP A 525 -62.48 2.60 10.26
N LEU A 526 -62.78 3.92 10.45
CA LEU A 526 -63.64 5.01 9.90
C LEU A 526 -63.14 6.42 10.43
N SER A 527 -63.21 7.50 9.63
CA SER A 527 -63.50 8.96 9.95
C SER A 527 -62.84 9.74 11.12
N GLN A 528 -62.52 11.05 11.03
CA GLN A 528 -63.44 12.22 10.89
C GLN A 528 -62.75 13.55 10.44
N GLU A 529 -63.47 14.35 9.63
CA GLU A 529 -63.82 15.82 9.74
C GLU A 529 -62.78 16.92 10.11
N LYS A 530 -62.88 18.23 9.71
CA LYS A 530 -63.75 19.02 8.79
C LYS A 530 -63.13 20.42 8.51
N SER A 531 -63.71 21.18 7.55
CA SER A 531 -63.68 22.67 7.42
C SER A 531 -62.35 23.33 6.94
N GLU A 532 -62.29 24.56 6.38
CA GLU A 532 -63.20 25.38 5.54
C GLU A 532 -62.48 26.64 4.97
N LYS A 533 -63.02 27.28 3.90
CA LYS A 533 -62.88 28.72 3.50
C LYS A 533 -61.47 29.23 3.06
N LYS A 534 -61.29 30.37 2.34
CA LYS A 534 -62.13 31.11 1.33
C LYS A 534 -61.28 32.25 0.66
N ALA A 535 -61.62 32.60 -0.60
CA ALA A 535 -61.13 33.74 -1.43
C ALA A 535 -59.67 33.66 -1.94
N ARG A 536 -59.26 34.09 -3.15
CA ARG A 536 -59.69 35.07 -4.20
C ARG A 536 -59.33 36.56 -4.00
N ARG A 537 -58.32 37.02 -4.75
CA ARG A 537 -58.22 38.28 -5.54
C ARG A 537 -57.07 38.07 -6.58
N LYS A 538 -57.26 38.34 -7.88
CA LYS A 538 -57.16 39.64 -8.61
C LYS A 538 -55.73 40.23 -8.59
N CYS A 539 -55.18 40.80 -9.68
CA CYS A 539 -55.77 41.07 -11.01
C CYS A 539 -54.72 41.09 -12.14
N PHE A 540 -55.21 41.08 -13.38
CA PHE A 540 -54.55 41.67 -14.55
C PHE A 540 -54.28 43.18 -14.32
N ASP A 541 -53.25 43.75 -14.96
CA ASP A 541 -53.45 44.56 -16.18
C ASP A 541 -52.09 44.94 -16.84
N ASN A 542 -52.13 45.14 -18.17
CA ASN A 542 -51.03 45.71 -18.95
C ASN A 542 -51.27 47.22 -19.14
N TYR A 543 -50.23 48.02 -19.42
CA TYR A 543 -50.30 49.02 -20.51
C TYR A 543 -48.90 49.44 -20.98
N ILE A 544 -48.83 50.04 -22.18
CA ILE A 544 -47.62 50.45 -22.93
C ILE A 544 -47.68 51.98 -23.13
N PRO A 545 -46.54 52.71 -23.06
CA PRO A 545 -46.02 53.42 -24.26
C PRO A 545 -44.53 53.05 -24.50
N GLU A 546 -44.07 52.68 -25.70
CA GLU A 546 -43.92 53.40 -26.98
C GLU A 546 -42.51 53.99 -27.20
N PHE A 547 -42.01 53.87 -28.44
CA PHE A 547 -40.76 54.48 -28.94
C PHE A 547 -41.01 55.94 -29.35
N PRO A 548 -39.95 56.77 -29.41
CA PRO A 548 -39.58 57.34 -30.72
C PRO A 548 -38.25 56.81 -31.28
N ALA A 549 -38.02 57.03 -32.57
CA ALA A 549 -36.87 56.52 -33.33
C ALA A 549 -36.11 57.65 -34.07
N LEU A 550 -35.23 57.28 -35.01
CA LEU A 550 -34.40 58.15 -35.89
C LEU A 550 -33.13 58.71 -35.16
N ILE A 551 -32.01 59.05 -35.81
CA ILE A 551 -31.71 59.26 -37.25
C ILE A 551 -30.44 58.47 -37.69
N SER A 552 -30.41 58.11 -38.98
CA SER A 552 -29.31 57.52 -39.77
C SER A 552 -28.03 58.39 -39.91
N SER A 553 -26.83 57.77 -39.94
CA SER A 553 -25.81 58.05 -40.98
C SER A 553 -24.55 57.15 -40.90
N ASN A 554 -24.26 56.40 -41.96
CA ASN A 554 -22.90 56.20 -42.49
C ASN A 554 -22.67 57.28 -43.57
N PRO A 555 -21.43 57.74 -43.87
CA PRO A 555 -20.63 57.06 -44.91
C PRO A 555 -19.07 57.15 -44.81
N ASP A 556 -18.44 56.19 -45.50
CA ASP A 556 -17.28 56.27 -46.41
C ASP A 556 -15.84 56.73 -46.00
N THR A 557 -14.93 55.75 -46.17
CA THR A 557 -13.61 55.78 -46.86
C THR A 557 -12.48 56.74 -46.48
N ALA A 558 -11.27 56.18 -46.26
CA ALA A 558 -10.04 56.50 -47.01
C ALA A 558 -8.94 55.43 -46.81
N ASP A 559 -8.23 55.09 -47.88
CA ASP A 559 -6.95 54.34 -47.87
C ASP A 559 -5.76 55.32 -47.80
N TRP A 560 -4.66 54.97 -47.14
CA TRP A 560 -3.39 54.76 -47.86
C TRP A 560 -2.37 53.92 -47.07
N LYS A 561 -1.36 53.44 -47.79
CA LYS A 561 -0.33 52.47 -47.40
C LYS A 561 0.97 53.17 -46.95
N ASP A 562 1.89 52.43 -46.35
CA ASP A 562 3.11 51.91 -47.01
C ASP A 562 4.22 51.58 -46.01
N PHE A 563 4.74 50.34 -46.05
CA PHE A 563 6.17 50.01 -46.31
C PHE A 563 6.46 48.51 -46.11
N LYS A 564 7.08 47.91 -47.14
CA LYS A 564 7.78 46.61 -47.17
C LYS A 564 9.00 46.81 -48.11
N PRO A 565 10.16 46.18 -47.86
CA PRO A 565 10.52 44.89 -48.51
C PRO A 565 10.98 43.82 -47.48
N ALA A 566 10.89 42.50 -47.72
CA ALA A 566 11.75 41.61 -48.56
C ALA A 566 13.20 41.46 -48.02
N LEU A 567 13.94 40.35 -48.17
CA LEU A 567 13.97 39.24 -49.15
C LEU A 567 13.95 37.85 -48.44
N ASN A 568 13.44 36.76 -49.03
CA ASN A 568 14.09 35.73 -49.88
C ASN A 568 15.30 34.99 -49.23
N ASP A 569 15.58 33.70 -49.50
CA ASP A 569 15.02 32.81 -50.54
C ASP A 569 14.95 31.32 -50.15
N ASN A 570 14.31 30.50 -51.00
CA ASN A 570 14.37 29.02 -50.97
C ASN A 570 15.48 28.50 -51.89
N SER A 571 15.88 27.21 -51.74
CA SER A 571 15.92 26.25 -52.87
C SER A 571 16.37 24.84 -52.46
N ASP A 572 15.62 23.82 -52.90
CA ASP A 572 15.99 22.39 -52.87
C ASP A 572 17.01 22.02 -53.97
N VAL A 573 17.82 20.96 -53.75
CA VAL A 573 18.34 20.11 -54.84
C VAL A 573 18.51 18.63 -54.38
N PHE A 574 17.74 17.72 -54.99
CA PHE A 574 18.08 16.40 -55.57
C PHE A 574 19.49 15.76 -55.29
N SER A 575 19.71 14.44 -55.24
CA SER A 575 18.87 13.21 -55.40
C SER A 575 19.72 11.90 -55.31
N LEU A 576 19.08 10.72 -55.54
CA LEU A 576 19.64 9.38 -55.86
C LEU A 576 20.24 8.55 -54.69
N SER A 577 20.29 7.19 -54.70
CA SER A 577 19.41 6.11 -55.24
C SER A 577 20.00 4.72 -54.90
N LEU A 578 19.22 3.62 -55.03
CA LEU A 578 19.62 2.18 -54.97
C LEU A 578 19.90 1.60 -53.56
N SER A 579 19.64 0.31 -53.24
CA SER A 579 18.77 -0.74 -53.85
C SER A 579 18.53 -1.91 -52.87
N ASP A 580 17.66 -2.86 -53.23
CA ASP A 580 17.10 -3.97 -52.44
C ASP A 580 18.08 -5.08 -51.97
N GLU A 581 17.70 -5.90 -50.96
CA GLU A 581 17.46 -7.36 -51.16
C GLU A 581 16.78 -8.14 -49.98
N GLN A 582 15.68 -8.84 -50.31
CA GLN A 582 15.23 -10.20 -49.94
C GLN A 582 15.18 -10.76 -48.48
N SER A 583 13.98 -10.65 -47.88
CA SER A 583 13.12 -11.71 -47.28
C SER A 583 13.62 -13.05 -46.71
N PHE A 584 13.02 -13.49 -45.59
CA PHE A 584 12.36 -14.81 -45.48
C PHE A 584 11.16 -14.82 -44.50
N LYS A 585 10.41 -15.94 -44.40
CA LYS A 585 9.08 -16.05 -43.75
C LYS A 585 9.09 -16.83 -42.41
N SER A 586 8.12 -16.53 -41.55
CA SER A 586 7.28 -17.56 -40.90
C SER A 586 5.88 -17.01 -40.55
N THR A 587 4.89 -17.90 -40.48
CA THR A 587 3.49 -17.62 -40.08
C THR A 587 2.92 -18.87 -39.43
N ASP A 588 2.42 -18.78 -38.19
CA ASP A 588 1.47 -19.74 -37.58
C ASP A 588 1.02 -19.25 -36.19
N SER A 589 -0.28 -18.94 -36.00
CA SER A 589 -0.93 -18.72 -34.68
C SER A 589 -2.41 -18.30 -34.76
N VAL A 590 -3.28 -19.05 -35.45
CA VAL A 590 -4.73 -18.72 -35.56
C VAL A 590 -5.64 -19.95 -35.40
N PHE A 591 -5.52 -20.69 -34.28
CA PHE A 591 -6.29 -21.94 -34.10
C PHE A 591 -6.69 -22.34 -32.65
N VAL A 592 -6.72 -21.40 -31.70
CA VAL A 592 -6.84 -21.72 -30.26
C VAL A 592 -8.16 -21.24 -29.59
N ASP A 593 -8.88 -20.28 -30.17
CA ASP A 593 -9.84 -19.48 -29.38
C ASP A 593 -11.16 -20.20 -29.01
N GLN A 594 -11.77 -20.94 -29.93
CA GLN A 594 -13.12 -21.53 -29.75
C GLN A 594 -13.21 -22.59 -28.63
N GLN A 595 -12.08 -23.17 -28.20
CA GLN A 595 -12.08 -24.16 -27.13
C GLN A 595 -12.33 -23.53 -25.74
N ASN A 596 -11.94 -22.25 -25.55
CA ASN A 596 -12.07 -21.54 -24.28
C ASN A 596 -13.54 -21.21 -23.93
N VAL A 597 -14.33 -20.78 -24.92
CA VAL A 597 -15.73 -20.35 -24.72
C VAL A 597 -16.58 -21.48 -24.18
N LYS A 598 -16.39 -22.70 -24.71
CA LYS A 598 -17.12 -23.91 -24.29
C LYS A 598 -16.79 -24.34 -22.86
N VAL A 599 -15.55 -24.14 -22.41
CA VAL A 599 -15.14 -24.40 -21.01
C VAL A 599 -15.75 -23.37 -20.06
N LEU A 600 -15.70 -22.08 -20.41
CA LEU A 600 -16.32 -20.98 -19.65
C LEU A 600 -17.83 -21.19 -19.43
N TYR A 601 -18.55 -21.60 -20.49
CA TYR A 601 -19.98 -21.88 -20.42
C TYR A 601 -20.33 -23.03 -19.46
N LEU A 602 -19.58 -24.13 -19.50
CA LEU A 602 -19.79 -25.28 -18.60
C LEU A 602 -19.51 -24.91 -17.13
N GLN A 603 -18.45 -24.14 -16.86
CA GLN A 603 -18.15 -23.64 -15.52
C GLN A 603 -19.27 -22.74 -14.95
N VAL A 604 -19.86 -21.88 -15.79
CA VAL A 604 -21.01 -21.03 -15.41
C VAL A 604 -22.27 -21.85 -15.11
N MET A 605 -22.54 -22.90 -15.89
CA MET A 605 -23.64 -23.83 -15.63
C MET A 605 -23.49 -24.55 -14.29
N GLU A 606 -22.33 -25.13 -14.01
CA GLU A 606 -22.10 -25.91 -12.79
C GLU A 606 -22.08 -25.03 -11.53
N THR A 607 -21.42 -23.86 -11.57
CA THR A 607 -21.46 -22.88 -10.46
C THR A 607 -22.91 -22.43 -10.15
N THR A 608 -23.77 -22.35 -11.17
CA THR A 608 -25.20 -22.01 -11.01
C THR A 608 -25.96 -23.13 -10.25
N ARG A 609 -25.62 -24.40 -10.49
CA ARG A 609 -26.18 -25.56 -9.78
C ARG A 609 -25.77 -25.58 -8.31
N GLN A 610 -24.47 -25.39 -8.04
CA GLN A 610 -23.91 -25.42 -6.69
C GLN A 610 -24.49 -24.35 -5.76
N LEU A 611 -24.65 -23.11 -6.26
CA LEU A 611 -25.38 -22.03 -5.58
C LEU A 611 -26.84 -22.41 -5.25
N GLN A 612 -27.49 -23.17 -6.13
CA GLN A 612 -28.87 -23.58 -5.99
C GLN A 612 -29.06 -24.68 -4.92
N ASP A 613 -28.07 -25.55 -4.76
CA ASP A 613 -28.05 -26.58 -3.72
C ASP A 613 -27.70 -25.99 -2.34
N LYS A 614 -26.71 -25.08 -2.23
CA LYS A 614 -26.43 -24.40 -0.95
C LYS A 614 -27.58 -23.50 -0.48
N LEU A 615 -28.36 -22.92 -1.40
CA LEU A 615 -29.61 -22.23 -1.07
C LEU A 615 -30.70 -23.18 -0.55
N ARG A 616 -30.72 -24.46 -0.97
CA ARG A 616 -31.60 -25.50 -0.39
C ARG A 616 -31.13 -25.92 1.00
N GLU A 617 -29.83 -26.04 1.24
CA GLU A 617 -29.25 -26.37 2.56
C GLU A 617 -29.55 -25.27 3.58
N LEU A 618 -29.28 -24.00 3.25
CA LEU A 618 -29.60 -22.85 4.12
C LEU A 618 -31.08 -22.83 4.51
N LYS A 619 -31.98 -23.06 3.55
CA LYS A 619 -33.42 -23.13 3.81
C LYS A 619 -33.87 -24.33 4.66
N LYS A 620 -33.07 -25.39 4.79
CA LYS A 620 -33.29 -26.46 5.78
C LYS A 620 -32.83 -26.06 7.18
N GLY A 621 -31.72 -25.33 7.30
CA GLY A 621 -31.21 -24.85 8.60
C GLY A 621 -32.10 -23.83 9.31
N LEU A 622 -32.97 -23.12 8.56
CA LEU A 622 -33.84 -22.08 9.11
C LEU A 622 -34.87 -22.56 10.17
N THR A 623 -35.14 -23.86 10.31
CA THR A 623 -36.22 -24.35 11.19
C THR A 623 -35.92 -24.33 12.70
N GLU A 624 -34.69 -23.99 13.11
CA GLU A 624 -34.24 -24.08 14.52
C GLU A 624 -33.61 -22.78 15.06
N MET A 625 -33.99 -21.60 14.51
CA MET A 625 -33.44 -20.29 14.92
C MET A 625 -34.49 -19.28 15.42
N ASP A 626 -34.07 -18.37 16.30
CA ASP A 626 -34.92 -17.36 16.94
C ASP A 626 -35.25 -16.16 16.02
N SER A 627 -36.38 -15.50 16.29
CA SER A 627 -37.17 -14.79 15.28
C SER A 627 -36.53 -13.54 14.66
N LEU A 628 -35.54 -12.93 15.32
CA LEU A 628 -34.91 -11.68 14.85
C LEU A 628 -33.70 -11.90 13.92
N GLU A 629 -33.15 -13.10 13.88
CA GLU A 629 -32.13 -13.50 12.89
C GLU A 629 -32.78 -14.18 11.69
N TYR A 630 -33.83 -14.96 11.94
CA TYR A 630 -34.68 -15.59 10.91
C TYR A 630 -35.11 -14.58 9.84
N GLU A 631 -35.74 -13.45 10.22
CA GLU A 631 -36.24 -12.45 9.26
C GLU A 631 -35.14 -11.87 8.35
N LYS A 632 -33.93 -11.61 8.90
CA LYS A 632 -32.79 -11.11 8.12
C LYS A 632 -32.30 -12.15 7.12
N LEU A 633 -32.20 -13.41 7.55
CA LEU A 633 -31.70 -14.51 6.74
C LEU A 633 -32.71 -14.92 5.65
N THR A 634 -34.02 -14.90 5.94
CA THR A 634 -35.08 -15.12 4.94
C THR A 634 -35.04 -14.06 3.83
N ASN A 635 -35.00 -12.77 4.18
CA ASN A 635 -34.89 -11.68 3.20
C ASN A 635 -33.61 -11.81 2.33
N CYS A 636 -32.50 -12.25 2.93
CA CYS A 636 -31.24 -12.53 2.23
C CYS A 636 -31.42 -13.68 1.20
N CYS A 637 -31.98 -14.81 1.62
CA CYS A 637 -32.25 -15.96 0.76
C CYS A 637 -33.25 -15.65 -0.38
N GLU A 638 -34.22 -14.76 -0.16
CA GLU A 638 -35.15 -14.32 -1.22
C GLU A 638 -34.46 -13.43 -2.27
N SER A 639 -33.53 -12.54 -1.86
CA SER A 639 -32.70 -11.78 -2.80
C SER A 639 -31.84 -12.72 -3.64
N LEU A 640 -31.10 -13.64 -3.00
CA LEU A 640 -30.23 -14.58 -3.70
C LEU A 640 -31.02 -15.43 -4.71
N GLN A 641 -32.19 -15.92 -4.33
CA GLN A 641 -33.03 -16.72 -5.23
C GLN A 641 -33.48 -15.92 -6.47
N LYS A 642 -33.79 -14.64 -6.30
CA LYS A 642 -34.21 -13.76 -7.39
C LYS A 642 -33.07 -13.45 -8.35
N ASP A 643 -31.87 -13.15 -7.83
CA ASP A 643 -30.69 -12.83 -8.65
C ASP A 643 -30.20 -14.06 -9.44
N LEU A 644 -30.29 -15.26 -8.84
CA LEU A 644 -29.95 -16.54 -9.48
C LEU A 644 -30.94 -16.91 -10.60
N GLU A 645 -32.24 -16.65 -10.41
CA GLU A 645 -33.26 -16.82 -11.46
C GLU A 645 -33.21 -15.71 -12.54
N GLU A 646 -32.54 -14.58 -12.32
CA GLU A 646 -32.20 -13.63 -13.39
C GLU A 646 -31.02 -14.15 -14.23
N ILE A 647 -29.97 -14.68 -13.59
CA ILE A 647 -28.79 -15.26 -14.25
C ILE A 647 -29.17 -16.44 -15.16
N LYS A 648 -30.02 -17.36 -14.68
CA LYS A 648 -30.57 -18.46 -15.51
C LYS A 648 -31.17 -17.97 -16.83
N ARG A 649 -31.91 -16.86 -16.81
CA ARG A 649 -32.57 -16.31 -18.01
C ARG A 649 -31.61 -15.61 -18.97
N GLU A 650 -30.42 -15.19 -18.52
CA GLU A 650 -29.37 -14.77 -19.45
C GLU A 650 -28.69 -16.00 -20.07
N ILE A 651 -28.46 -17.07 -19.31
CA ILE A 651 -27.90 -18.33 -19.84
C ILE A 651 -28.83 -18.96 -20.89
N GLU A 652 -30.14 -19.04 -20.61
CA GLU A 652 -31.13 -19.56 -21.58
C GLU A 652 -31.18 -18.74 -22.89
N LYS A 653 -30.86 -17.44 -22.86
CA LYS A 653 -30.80 -16.62 -24.08
C LYS A 653 -29.59 -16.92 -24.97
N VAL A 654 -28.55 -17.57 -24.45
CA VAL A 654 -27.37 -17.98 -25.22
C VAL A 654 -27.54 -19.40 -25.79
N LYS A 655 -28.38 -20.25 -25.18
CA LYS A 655 -28.69 -21.59 -25.72
C LYS A 655 -29.45 -21.61 -27.05
N VAL A 656 -30.13 -20.53 -27.42
CA VAL A 656 -31.20 -20.53 -28.45
C VAL A 656 -30.66 -20.49 -29.91
N THR A 657 -29.34 -20.57 -30.11
CA THR A 657 -28.70 -20.41 -31.43
C THR A 657 -28.12 -21.68 -32.06
N ASP A 658 -28.05 -22.81 -31.35
CA ASP A 658 -27.19 -23.96 -31.73
C ASP A 658 -27.91 -25.24 -32.22
N GLU A 659 -29.26 -25.34 -32.16
CA GLU A 659 -29.95 -26.64 -32.33
C GLU A 659 -30.13 -27.13 -33.79
N ASP A 660 -29.75 -26.36 -34.81
CA ASP A 660 -29.99 -26.69 -36.23
C ASP A 660 -28.97 -27.67 -36.89
N TYR A 661 -27.86 -28.03 -36.21
CA TYR A 661 -26.75 -28.80 -36.82
C TYR A 661 -26.56 -30.22 -36.25
N ALA A 662 -27.60 -31.06 -36.37
CA ALA A 662 -27.56 -32.49 -36.01
C ALA A 662 -28.09 -33.41 -37.13
N ALA A 663 -27.29 -33.66 -38.17
CA ALA A 663 -27.56 -34.69 -39.18
C ALA A 663 -26.26 -35.36 -39.71
N PRO A 664 -26.23 -36.69 -39.99
CA PRO A 664 -24.96 -37.41 -40.18
C PRO A 664 -24.46 -37.51 -41.63
N LEU A 665 -23.13 -37.65 -41.75
CA LEU A 665 -22.32 -38.03 -42.91
C LEU A 665 -22.99 -38.94 -43.97
N LYS A 666 -22.85 -38.62 -45.26
CA LYS A 666 -22.64 -39.61 -46.34
C LYS A 666 -22.15 -39.02 -47.69
N GLU A 667 -21.31 -39.81 -48.35
CA GLU A 667 -21.14 -39.98 -49.82
C GLU A 667 -20.80 -38.79 -50.74
N ALA A 668 -19.48 -38.60 -50.92
CA ALA A 668 -18.75 -38.87 -52.17
C ALA A 668 -18.87 -37.99 -53.46
N SER A 669 -17.68 -37.81 -54.07
CA SER A 669 -17.39 -37.76 -55.52
C SER A 669 -17.48 -36.45 -56.34
N ASN A 670 -16.30 -36.15 -56.93
CA ASN A 670 -16.00 -35.42 -58.17
C ASN A 670 -16.01 -33.87 -58.23
N PRO A 671 -15.08 -33.27 -59.01
CA PRO A 671 -14.93 -31.83 -59.15
C PRO A 671 -15.69 -31.25 -60.35
N GLY A 672 -16.08 -29.97 -60.28
CA GLY A 672 -16.56 -29.27 -61.47
C GLY A 672 -17.08 -27.84 -61.28
N ARG A 673 -16.38 -26.89 -61.92
CA ARG A 673 -16.79 -25.52 -62.29
C ARG A 673 -16.95 -24.47 -61.20
N GLU A 674 -16.20 -23.39 -61.39
CA GLU A 674 -16.40 -22.08 -60.80
C GLU A 674 -17.76 -21.50 -61.22
N LYS A 675 -18.44 -20.77 -60.32
CA LYS A 675 -18.61 -19.31 -60.42
C LYS A 675 -19.35 -18.68 -59.24
N ASP A 676 -19.03 -17.41 -59.02
CA ASP A 676 -19.84 -16.35 -58.40
C ASP A 676 -20.55 -16.66 -57.06
N SER A 677 -19.83 -16.42 -55.96
CA SER A 677 -20.45 -15.73 -54.81
C SER A 677 -19.44 -14.81 -54.10
N GLN A 678 -19.75 -13.51 -54.06
CA GLN A 678 -19.13 -12.57 -53.12
C GLN A 678 -19.97 -12.52 -51.82
N PHE A 679 -19.38 -12.00 -50.74
CA PHE A 679 -20.01 -11.76 -49.42
C PHE A 679 -20.45 -13.01 -48.63
N ARG A 680 -19.49 -13.68 -47.97
CA ARG A 680 -19.69 -14.32 -46.66
C ARG A 680 -18.37 -14.50 -45.87
N THR A 681 -17.91 -13.42 -45.26
CA THR A 681 -16.94 -13.34 -44.13
C THR A 681 -17.20 -11.99 -43.42
N TRP A 682 -16.49 -11.69 -42.32
CA TRP A 682 -16.71 -10.49 -41.47
C TRP A 682 -18.06 -10.45 -40.72
N LYS A 683 -18.43 -11.56 -40.07
CA LYS A 683 -19.48 -11.55 -39.04
C LYS A 683 -19.21 -12.48 -37.85
N ASP A 684 -18.74 -13.69 -38.12
CA ASP A 684 -18.72 -14.75 -37.10
C ASP A 684 -17.64 -14.49 -36.03
N GLU A 685 -16.46 -14.01 -36.43
CA GLU A 685 -15.35 -13.60 -35.53
C GLU A 685 -15.78 -12.55 -34.49
N THR A 686 -16.66 -11.61 -34.86
CA THR A 686 -17.16 -10.58 -33.93
C THR A 686 -18.21 -11.08 -32.95
N GLN A 687 -18.79 -12.27 -33.19
CA GLN A 687 -19.79 -12.86 -32.30
C GLN A 687 -19.15 -13.77 -31.25
N ASP A 688 -18.20 -14.63 -31.63
CA ASP A 688 -17.42 -15.48 -30.71
C ASP A 688 -16.78 -14.64 -29.57
N ILE A 689 -16.08 -13.55 -29.94
CA ILE A 689 -15.45 -12.61 -28.98
C ILE A 689 -16.50 -11.93 -28.08
N SER A 690 -17.66 -11.57 -28.65
CA SER A 690 -18.74 -10.91 -27.90
C SER A 690 -19.47 -11.85 -26.93
N GLU A 691 -19.43 -13.16 -27.15
CA GLU A 691 -20.04 -14.16 -26.28
C GLU A 691 -19.05 -14.62 -25.20
N SER A 692 -17.77 -14.78 -25.55
CA SER A 692 -16.66 -14.99 -24.59
C SER A 692 -16.62 -13.93 -23.47
N LEU A 693 -16.61 -12.64 -23.85
CA LEU A 693 -16.67 -11.51 -22.91
C LEU A 693 -17.92 -11.53 -22.01
N ARG A 694 -19.04 -12.03 -22.54
CA ARG A 694 -20.33 -12.08 -21.84
C ARG A 694 -20.40 -13.22 -20.82
N PHE A 695 -19.73 -14.35 -21.09
CA PHE A 695 -19.55 -15.42 -20.11
C PHE A 695 -18.61 -15.04 -18.97
N GLU A 696 -17.50 -14.36 -19.25
CA GLU A 696 -16.61 -13.86 -18.19
C GLU A 696 -17.30 -12.76 -17.34
N GLU A 697 -18.13 -11.88 -17.92
CA GLU A 697 -18.96 -10.95 -17.12
C GLU A 697 -20.01 -11.69 -16.27
N LEU A 698 -20.65 -12.75 -16.78
CA LEU A 698 -21.56 -13.59 -15.97
C LEU A 698 -20.81 -14.26 -14.80
N ARG A 699 -19.66 -14.87 -15.09
CA ARG A 699 -18.78 -15.54 -14.11
C ARG A 699 -18.36 -14.57 -13.00
N GLN A 700 -17.94 -13.35 -13.34
CA GLN A 700 -17.60 -12.33 -12.35
C GLN A 700 -18.81 -11.83 -11.56
N ARG A 701 -20.01 -11.73 -12.16
CA ARG A 701 -21.23 -11.40 -11.40
C ARG A 701 -21.59 -12.52 -10.42
N MET A 702 -21.43 -13.79 -10.79
CA MET A 702 -21.64 -14.94 -9.90
C MET A 702 -20.61 -15.00 -8.76
N ALA A 703 -19.32 -14.80 -9.06
CA ALA A 703 -18.28 -14.71 -8.03
C ALA A 703 -18.54 -13.56 -7.04
N ARG A 704 -19.00 -12.40 -7.52
CA ARG A 704 -19.39 -11.27 -6.65
C ARG A 704 -20.63 -11.59 -5.80
N LEU A 705 -21.61 -12.33 -6.31
CA LEU A 705 -22.77 -12.79 -5.52
C LEU A 705 -22.34 -13.76 -4.41
N LEU A 706 -21.48 -14.73 -4.72
CA LEU A 706 -20.89 -15.65 -3.73
C LEU A 706 -20.20 -14.88 -2.59
N VAL A 707 -19.34 -13.90 -2.91
CA VAL A 707 -18.64 -13.08 -1.92
C VAL A 707 -19.59 -12.13 -1.15
N THR A 708 -20.64 -11.62 -1.79
CA THR A 708 -21.57 -10.64 -1.17
C THR A 708 -22.57 -11.29 -0.22
N PHE A 709 -23.00 -12.53 -0.51
CA PHE A 709 -24.08 -13.21 0.21
C PHE A 709 -23.64 -14.40 1.06
N VAL A 710 -22.34 -14.69 1.17
CA VAL A 710 -21.77 -15.66 2.14
C VAL A 710 -20.71 -15.01 3.05
N PRO A 711 -21.07 -14.03 3.92
CA PRO A 711 -20.08 -13.29 4.72
C PRO A 711 -19.84 -13.88 6.13
N ALA A 712 -20.46 -15.02 6.46
CA ALA A 712 -20.60 -15.49 7.85
C ALA A 712 -20.48 -17.02 8.06
N LEU A 713 -20.09 -17.80 7.04
CA LEU A 713 -19.76 -19.23 7.14
C LEU A 713 -18.52 -19.52 6.29
N ASP A 714 -17.66 -20.44 6.74
CA ASP A 714 -16.27 -20.57 6.24
C ASP A 714 -16.15 -20.72 4.72
N LEU A 715 -15.45 -19.77 4.10
CA LEU A 715 -15.17 -19.72 2.66
C LEU A 715 -14.42 -20.98 2.19
N GLU A 716 -13.45 -21.48 2.97
CA GLU A 716 -12.68 -22.70 2.67
C GLU A 716 -13.59 -23.91 2.41
N LYS A 717 -14.62 -24.12 3.23
CA LYS A 717 -15.54 -25.27 3.08
C LYS A 717 -16.43 -25.15 1.84
N VAL A 718 -16.77 -23.93 1.44
CA VAL A 718 -17.54 -23.69 0.20
C VAL A 718 -16.66 -23.93 -1.03
N ILE A 719 -15.44 -23.38 -1.04
CA ILE A 719 -14.50 -23.51 -2.16
C ILE A 719 -14.06 -24.97 -2.36
N ASN A 720 -13.69 -25.67 -1.28
CA ASN A 720 -13.21 -27.05 -1.36
C ASN A 720 -14.31 -28.06 -1.74
N GLN A 721 -15.59 -27.81 -1.42
CA GLN A 721 -16.70 -28.65 -1.91
C GLN A 721 -17.06 -28.41 -3.39
N ILE A 722 -16.72 -27.24 -3.93
CA ILE A 722 -16.98 -26.88 -5.33
C ILE A 722 -15.96 -27.53 -6.28
N LEU A 723 -14.77 -27.85 -5.78
CA LEU A 723 -13.65 -28.42 -6.53
C LEU A 723 -13.54 -29.95 -6.42
N SER A 724 -14.44 -30.63 -5.71
CA SER A 724 -14.41 -32.09 -5.49
C SER A 724 -15.46 -32.89 -6.26
N HIS A 725 -16.04 -32.31 -7.31
CA HIS A 725 -16.99 -32.97 -8.22
C HIS A 725 -16.69 -32.57 -9.68
N ASP A 726 -15.58 -33.10 -10.19
CA ASP A 726 -15.49 -33.77 -11.49
C ASP A 726 -14.10 -34.45 -11.59
N ILE A 727 -13.95 -35.40 -12.53
CA ILE A 727 -12.82 -36.35 -12.67
C ILE A 727 -12.86 -37.52 -11.67
N ASP A 728 -13.71 -38.50 -11.97
CA ASP A 728 -13.52 -39.89 -11.53
C ASP A 728 -14.21 -40.88 -12.50
N GLU A 729 -13.87 -40.81 -13.80
CA GLU A 729 -14.29 -41.82 -14.79
C GLU A 729 -13.24 -41.99 -15.91
N ILE A 730 -13.16 -43.20 -16.46
CA ILE A 730 -12.11 -43.75 -17.35
C ILE A 730 -10.82 -44.17 -16.62
N SER A 731 -10.85 -45.40 -16.13
CA SER A 731 -9.67 -46.24 -15.83
C SER A 731 -9.70 -47.49 -16.73
N THR A 732 -8.60 -48.25 -16.75
CA THR A 732 -8.27 -49.37 -17.68
C THR A 732 -7.98 -48.90 -19.12
N THR A 733 -7.07 -49.52 -19.89
CA THR A 733 -6.49 -50.88 -19.79
C THR A 733 -4.95 -50.95 -19.78
N ASP A 734 -4.44 -52.12 -19.38
CA ASP A 734 -3.04 -52.41 -19.03
C ASP A 734 -2.10 -52.87 -20.18
N LEU A 735 -0.79 -52.75 -19.89
CA LEU A 735 0.35 -53.61 -20.26
C LEU A 735 0.50 -54.20 -21.68
N SER A 736 1.66 -53.94 -22.32
CA SER A 736 2.64 -54.99 -22.71
C SER A 736 3.92 -54.42 -23.38
N LEU A 737 4.98 -55.24 -23.46
CA LEU A 737 6.32 -54.85 -23.97
C LEU A 737 6.47 -55.02 -25.49
N GLY A 738 7.26 -54.15 -26.13
CA GLY A 738 7.72 -54.32 -27.53
C GLY A 738 9.07 -53.64 -27.81
N LYS A 739 9.97 -54.33 -28.52
CA LYS A 739 11.31 -53.82 -28.92
C LYS A 739 11.30 -53.36 -30.39
N GLY A 740 12.02 -52.28 -30.73
CA GLY A 740 12.27 -51.85 -32.12
C GLY A 740 13.43 -50.84 -32.20
N SER A 741 14.35 -51.01 -33.15
CA SER A 741 15.68 -50.34 -33.16
C SER A 741 15.89 -49.41 -34.38
N CYS A 742 16.86 -48.49 -34.25
CA CYS A 742 17.52 -47.68 -35.30
C CYS A 742 16.71 -46.50 -35.91
N THR A 743 17.28 -45.33 -36.26
CA THR A 743 18.63 -44.75 -36.02
C THR A 743 18.61 -43.21 -36.22
N ILE A 744 19.17 -42.45 -35.25
CA ILE A 744 20.20 -41.37 -35.34
C ILE A 744 20.26 -40.57 -36.69
N PRO A 745 20.21 -39.21 -36.73
CA PRO A 745 21.07 -38.34 -35.90
C PRO A 745 20.54 -36.96 -35.40
N THR A 746 21.14 -36.49 -34.29
CA THR A 746 21.53 -35.09 -33.90
C THR A 746 20.59 -33.88 -34.17
N GLN A 747 20.51 -32.86 -33.32
CA GLN A 747 21.46 -32.40 -32.28
C GLN A 747 20.74 -31.52 -31.25
N HIS A 748 20.87 -31.81 -29.95
CA HIS A 748 21.01 -30.87 -28.82
C HIS A 748 21.24 -31.71 -27.54
N SER A 749 21.99 -31.17 -26.57
CA SER A 749 22.62 -31.97 -25.51
C SER A 749 21.80 -32.05 -24.23
N ASN A 750 21.34 -33.26 -23.87
CA ASN A 750 20.99 -33.59 -22.49
C ASN A 750 22.25 -33.66 -21.63
N THR A 751 22.50 -32.65 -20.78
CA THR A 751 23.34 -32.81 -19.59
C THR A 751 22.54 -33.52 -18.52
N LYS A 752 23.04 -34.67 -18.04
CA LYS A 752 22.52 -35.28 -16.81
C LYS A 752 22.92 -34.41 -15.62
N TYR A 753 22.00 -34.13 -14.71
CA TYR A 753 22.37 -33.69 -13.37
C TYR A 753 23.21 -34.80 -12.71
N HIS A 754 24.45 -34.48 -12.36
CA HIS A 754 25.30 -35.38 -11.58
C HIS A 754 24.88 -35.32 -10.12
N THR A 755 24.59 -36.47 -9.51
CA THR A 755 24.53 -36.58 -8.05
C THR A 755 25.95 -36.61 -7.50
N GLU A 756 26.59 -35.44 -7.43
CA GLU A 756 27.83 -35.24 -6.68
C GLU A 756 27.52 -35.20 -5.17
N ALA A 757 28.54 -35.40 -4.35
CA ALA A 757 28.36 -35.39 -2.90
C ALA A 757 28.18 -33.95 -2.41
N THR A 758 27.03 -33.65 -1.78
CA THR A 758 26.78 -32.33 -1.20
C THR A 758 27.60 -32.12 0.07
N ASP A 759 28.56 -31.21 0.03
CA ASP A 759 29.33 -30.82 1.21
C ASP A 759 28.56 -29.79 2.04
N VAL A 760 28.65 -29.89 3.37
CA VAL A 760 27.94 -29.00 4.30
C VAL A 760 28.94 -28.05 4.96
N PHE A 761 28.71 -26.75 4.79
CA PHE A 761 29.56 -25.71 5.37
C PHE A 761 28.82 -24.90 6.45
N THR A 762 29.57 -24.25 7.33
CA THR A 762 29.07 -23.19 8.21
C THR A 762 29.67 -21.87 7.72
N PRO A 763 28.86 -20.85 7.39
CA PRO A 763 29.38 -19.57 6.91
C PRO A 763 30.08 -18.82 8.04
N GLU A 764 30.99 -17.94 7.66
CA GLU A 764 31.56 -16.93 8.53
C GLU A 764 30.60 -15.74 8.61
N LEU A 765 30.20 -15.31 9.81
CA LEU A 765 29.43 -14.07 9.98
C LEU A 765 30.39 -12.88 10.10
N LEU A 766 30.26 -11.91 9.20
CA LEU A 766 31.18 -10.78 9.08
C LEU A 766 30.94 -9.68 10.13
N GLN A 767 31.24 -9.98 11.40
CA GLN A 767 31.08 -9.06 12.56
C GLN A 767 32.04 -7.83 12.57
N HIS A 768 32.68 -7.49 11.46
CA HIS A 768 33.57 -6.31 11.34
C HIS A 768 33.03 -5.19 10.44
N CYS A 769 31.87 -5.38 9.79
CA CYS A 769 31.05 -4.29 9.26
C CYS A 769 29.79 -4.13 10.13
N ALA A 770 29.59 -2.95 10.73
CA ALA A 770 28.68 -2.76 11.85
C ALA A 770 27.17 -2.85 11.55
N ASP A 771 26.79 -3.01 10.27
CA ASP A 771 25.38 -3.04 9.83
C ASP A 771 25.05 -4.19 8.83
N SER A 772 26.00 -5.09 8.51
CA SER A 772 25.74 -6.22 7.59
C SER A 772 25.71 -7.57 8.33
N GLY A 773 24.51 -8.11 8.54
CA GLY A 773 24.28 -9.50 8.99
C GLY A 773 24.56 -10.53 7.89
N ALA A 774 25.71 -10.39 7.22
CA ALA A 774 26.10 -11.13 6.02
C ALA A 774 26.89 -12.40 6.34
N TYR A 775 26.59 -13.43 5.57
CA TYR A 775 27.22 -14.74 5.60
C TYR A 775 28.26 -14.81 4.48
N ARG A 776 29.53 -15.03 4.83
CA ARG A 776 30.59 -15.35 3.88
C ARG A 776 30.77 -16.86 3.75
N PHE A 777 30.96 -17.32 2.51
CA PHE A 777 31.47 -18.64 2.17
C PHE A 777 32.67 -18.51 1.24
N LEU A 778 33.80 -19.11 1.63
CA LEU A 778 35.00 -19.21 0.81
C LEU A 778 35.09 -20.63 0.24
N CYS A 779 34.91 -20.77 -1.06
CA CYS A 779 34.90 -22.04 -1.77
C CYS A 779 36.25 -22.34 -2.42
N SER A 780 36.78 -23.56 -2.23
CA SER A 780 38.12 -23.96 -2.71
C SER A 780 38.15 -24.83 -3.97
N HIS A 781 37.00 -25.36 -4.43
CA HIS A 781 36.89 -26.19 -5.64
C HIS A 781 35.46 -26.23 -6.16
N ALA A 782 35.24 -26.74 -7.37
CA ALA A 782 33.89 -26.96 -7.88
C ALA A 782 33.11 -28.01 -7.04
N GLY A 783 31.78 -27.92 -7.02
CA GLY A 783 30.88 -28.84 -6.32
C GLY A 783 29.68 -28.14 -5.67
N VAL A 784 28.75 -28.93 -5.11
CA VAL A 784 27.52 -28.43 -4.46
C VAL A 784 27.73 -28.29 -2.94
N PHE A 785 27.56 -27.07 -2.41
CA PHE A 785 27.79 -26.75 -1.01
C PHE A 785 26.53 -26.22 -0.33
N SER A 786 26.06 -26.87 0.74
CA SER A 786 24.87 -26.49 1.52
C SER A 786 25.23 -25.76 2.82
N CYS A 787 24.56 -24.64 3.08
CA CYS A 787 24.73 -23.85 4.29
C CYS A 787 23.98 -24.45 5.49
N LYS A 788 24.69 -24.69 6.59
CA LYS A 788 24.12 -25.22 7.84
C LYS A 788 23.14 -24.27 8.57
N LEU A 789 23.20 -22.96 8.34
CA LEU A 789 22.38 -21.98 9.07
C LEU A 789 21.09 -21.62 8.32
N THR A 790 21.18 -21.42 7.00
CA THR A 790 20.10 -20.87 6.17
C THR A 790 19.52 -21.88 5.19
N ASN A 791 20.10 -23.09 5.09
CA ASN A 791 19.74 -24.17 4.17
C ASN A 791 19.69 -23.78 2.68
N ILE A 792 20.39 -22.71 2.26
CA ILE A 792 20.68 -22.47 0.84
C ILE A 792 21.85 -23.36 0.38
N SER A 793 21.82 -23.87 -0.86
CA SER A 793 23.00 -24.46 -1.50
C SER A 793 23.47 -23.66 -2.72
N PHE A 794 24.79 -23.65 -2.91
CA PHE A 794 25.48 -23.09 -4.05
C PHE A 794 26.13 -24.23 -4.85
N ASP A 795 25.78 -24.38 -6.12
CA ASP A 795 26.55 -25.22 -7.06
C ASP A 795 27.68 -24.36 -7.63
N MET A 796 28.90 -24.62 -7.17
CA MET A 796 30.08 -23.83 -7.50
C MET A 796 30.81 -24.44 -8.70
N LYS A 797 31.01 -23.63 -9.74
CA LYS A 797 31.73 -23.95 -10.97
C LYS A 797 33.25 -23.95 -10.79
N ARG A 798 33.74 -23.22 -9.79
CA ARG A 798 35.17 -23.03 -9.42
C ARG A 798 35.28 -22.53 -7.98
N SER A 799 36.51 -22.40 -7.49
CA SER A 799 36.83 -21.69 -6.24
C SER A 799 36.48 -20.20 -6.33
N GLY A 800 35.84 -19.63 -5.29
CA GLY A 800 35.46 -18.22 -5.24
C GLY A 800 34.91 -17.81 -3.87
N GLU A 801 34.71 -16.50 -3.65
CA GLU A 801 34.04 -15.95 -2.47
C GLU A 801 32.55 -15.72 -2.80
N VAL A 802 31.66 -16.19 -1.93
CA VAL A 802 30.22 -15.91 -1.97
C VAL A 802 29.87 -15.11 -0.71
N LEU A 803 29.22 -13.96 -0.90
CA LEU A 803 28.68 -13.12 0.16
C LEU A 803 27.17 -13.10 -0.01
N TYR A 804 26.41 -13.37 1.05
CA TYR A 804 24.96 -13.23 0.97
C TYR A 804 24.32 -12.78 2.28
N THR A 805 23.15 -12.17 2.16
CA THR A 805 22.28 -11.82 3.29
C THR A 805 20.90 -12.45 3.11
N VAL A 806 20.17 -12.58 4.21
CA VAL A 806 18.75 -12.98 4.20
C VAL A 806 17.92 -11.73 4.44
N GLU A 807 17.07 -11.40 3.48
CA GLU A 807 16.24 -10.20 3.46
C GLU A 807 14.73 -10.53 3.57
N SER A 808 13.93 -9.53 3.89
CA SER A 808 12.48 -9.63 4.03
C SER A 808 11.76 -9.00 2.84
N TRP A 809 10.65 -9.60 2.42
CA TRP A 809 9.75 -9.04 1.40
C TRP A 809 9.18 -7.67 1.81
N ASP A 810 9.24 -6.70 0.90
CA ASP A 810 8.49 -5.45 1.01
C ASP A 810 7.16 -5.50 0.24
N ASN A 811 6.19 -4.70 0.68
CA ASN A 811 4.90 -4.53 0.04
C ASN A 811 4.98 -3.81 -1.32
N SER A 812 6.10 -3.17 -1.66
CA SER A 812 6.36 -2.67 -3.03
C SER A 812 6.69 -3.81 -4.01
N GLN A 813 7.59 -4.72 -3.61
CA GLN A 813 8.08 -5.85 -4.41
C GLN A 813 6.97 -6.83 -4.85
N LEU A 814 5.84 -6.86 -4.13
CA LEU A 814 4.68 -7.69 -4.46
C LEU A 814 3.63 -6.99 -5.35
N GLN A 815 3.80 -5.72 -5.70
CA GLN A 815 2.86 -5.01 -6.58
C GLN A 815 2.96 -5.53 -8.02
N GLY A 816 1.81 -5.79 -8.65
CA GLY A 816 1.72 -6.44 -9.96
C GLY A 816 1.68 -7.98 -9.91
N MET A 817 2.24 -8.61 -8.87
CA MET A 817 2.34 -10.09 -8.77
C MET A 817 1.09 -10.78 -8.17
N GLY A 818 -0.11 -10.23 -8.39
CA GLY A 818 -1.35 -10.62 -7.69
C GLY A 818 -1.85 -12.07 -7.86
N GLN A 819 -1.13 -12.90 -8.62
CA GLN A 819 -1.39 -14.35 -8.77
C GLN A 819 -0.40 -15.23 -7.98
N PHE A 820 0.57 -14.65 -7.28
CA PHE A 820 1.59 -15.32 -6.48
C PHE A 820 1.56 -14.90 -5.00
N LYS A 821 2.18 -15.70 -4.14
CA LYS A 821 2.52 -15.40 -2.74
C LYS A 821 3.98 -15.81 -2.47
N PRO A 822 4.69 -15.18 -1.51
CA PRO A 822 5.95 -15.70 -0.98
C PRO A 822 5.87 -17.16 -0.50
N ALA A 823 6.96 -17.91 -0.68
CA ALA A 823 7.14 -19.30 -0.22
C ALA A 823 8.48 -19.53 0.52
N GLY A 824 9.23 -18.45 0.78
CA GLY A 824 10.49 -18.43 1.51
C GLY A 824 10.96 -16.99 1.74
N PRO A 825 12.04 -16.76 2.50
CA PRO A 825 12.66 -15.43 2.62
C PRO A 825 13.35 -15.02 1.31
N LEU A 826 13.83 -13.77 1.26
CA LEU A 826 14.68 -13.29 0.17
C LEU A 826 16.16 -13.56 0.50
N TYR A 827 16.97 -13.79 -0.54
CA TYR A 827 18.41 -13.97 -0.45
C TYR A 827 19.09 -13.03 -1.43
N ASN A 828 19.81 -12.04 -0.91
CA ASN A 828 20.65 -11.14 -1.70
C ASN A 828 22.05 -11.74 -1.78
N ILE A 829 22.50 -12.10 -2.99
CA ILE A 829 23.66 -12.96 -3.22
C ILE A 829 24.63 -12.28 -4.19
N ASP A 830 25.86 -12.05 -3.71
CA ASP A 830 27.00 -11.52 -4.46
C ASP A 830 28.14 -12.56 -4.48
N CYS A 831 28.92 -12.60 -5.56
CA CYS A 831 29.97 -13.58 -5.77
C CYS A 831 31.01 -13.13 -6.81
N SER A 832 32.29 -13.38 -6.53
CA SER A 832 33.39 -13.09 -7.45
C SER A 832 33.39 -14.00 -8.70
N GLU A 833 33.39 -13.40 -9.89
CA GLU A 833 33.69 -14.01 -11.20
C GLU A 833 32.88 -15.27 -11.61
N ASP A 834 31.60 -15.15 -11.98
CA ASP A 834 30.81 -16.21 -12.66
C ASP A 834 31.04 -17.62 -12.07
N SER A 835 31.03 -17.71 -10.74
CA SER A 835 31.50 -18.88 -9.98
C SER A 835 30.37 -19.77 -9.47
N ILE A 836 29.14 -19.26 -9.39
CA ILE A 836 27.93 -20.07 -9.14
C ILE A 836 27.34 -20.49 -10.49
N LEU A 837 26.91 -21.75 -10.61
CA LEU A 837 26.22 -22.29 -11.80
C LEU A 837 24.70 -22.43 -11.54
N TYR A 838 24.35 -23.04 -10.41
CA TYR A 838 22.97 -23.21 -9.97
C TYR A 838 22.79 -22.76 -8.51
N LEU A 839 21.60 -22.23 -8.19
CA LEU A 839 21.19 -21.93 -6.82
C LEU A 839 20.10 -22.91 -6.38
N HIS A 840 20.22 -23.38 -5.13
CA HIS A 840 19.26 -24.28 -4.48
C HIS A 840 18.60 -23.52 -3.33
N LEU A 841 17.40 -22.96 -3.55
CA LEU A 841 16.67 -22.20 -2.53
C LEU A 841 15.74 -23.12 -1.71
N PRO A 842 15.76 -23.06 -0.37
CA PRO A 842 15.00 -23.97 0.48
C PRO A 842 13.50 -23.62 0.52
N HIS A 843 12.64 -24.63 0.33
CA HIS A 843 11.19 -24.54 0.51
C HIS A 843 10.68 -25.42 1.63
N CYS A 844 9.56 -25.02 2.22
CA CYS A 844 8.82 -25.78 3.22
C CYS A 844 7.67 -26.63 2.66
N GLU A 845 7.31 -26.47 1.38
CA GLU A 845 6.17 -27.17 0.75
C GLU A 845 6.31 -28.70 0.78
N ILE A 846 5.28 -29.40 1.27
CA ILE A 846 5.22 -30.87 1.27
C ILE A 846 4.47 -31.32 0.00
N HIS A 847 5.14 -32.15 -0.81
CA HIS A 847 4.48 -32.78 -1.96
C HIS A 847 3.44 -33.81 -1.50
N THR A 848 2.29 -33.85 -2.16
CA THR A 848 1.22 -34.83 -1.94
C THR A 848 0.78 -35.37 -3.29
N ASP A 849 0.36 -36.64 -3.34
CA ASP A 849 0.05 -37.36 -4.59
C ASP A 849 -1.08 -36.73 -5.45
N LYS A 850 -1.78 -35.73 -4.89
CA LYS A 850 -2.89 -35.00 -5.52
C LYS A 850 -2.49 -33.65 -6.13
N ASN A 851 -1.31 -33.11 -5.79
CA ASN A 851 -0.90 -31.76 -6.19
C ASN A 851 0.57 -31.71 -6.65
N LYS A 852 0.80 -31.21 -7.87
CA LYS A 852 2.14 -30.81 -8.33
C LYS A 852 2.61 -29.56 -7.58
N LEU A 853 3.88 -29.49 -7.21
CA LEU A 853 4.47 -28.30 -6.61
C LEU A 853 4.63 -27.20 -7.68
N GLU A 854 3.81 -26.16 -7.64
CA GLU A 854 3.91 -24.98 -8.50
C GLU A 854 4.64 -23.83 -7.80
N LEU A 855 5.96 -24.01 -7.64
CA LEU A 855 6.90 -22.99 -7.19
C LEU A 855 7.57 -22.31 -8.40
N ALA A 856 7.90 -21.03 -8.25
CA ALA A 856 8.71 -20.23 -9.16
C ALA A 856 9.72 -19.40 -8.37
N VAL A 857 10.74 -18.87 -9.05
CA VAL A 857 11.76 -18.02 -8.45
C VAL A 857 11.58 -16.59 -8.95
N ALA A 858 11.50 -15.63 -8.04
CA ALA A 858 11.64 -14.20 -8.35
C ALA A 858 13.12 -13.83 -8.32
N HIS A 859 13.59 -13.14 -9.35
CA HIS A 859 14.92 -12.52 -9.44
C HIS A 859 14.72 -11.02 -9.61
N PHE A 860 15.14 -10.23 -8.62
CA PHE A 860 15.05 -8.77 -8.66
C PHE A 860 16.37 -8.22 -9.19
N SER A 861 16.30 -7.37 -10.22
CA SER A 861 17.42 -6.58 -10.75
C SER A 861 17.12 -5.08 -10.57
N GLU A 862 18.11 -4.22 -10.83
CA GLU A 862 18.00 -2.77 -10.54
C GLU A 862 16.78 -2.08 -11.18
N ASP A 863 16.34 -2.55 -12.37
CA ASP A 863 15.21 -1.99 -13.11
C ASP A 863 13.95 -2.89 -13.15
N ASN A 864 14.04 -4.20 -12.88
CA ASN A 864 12.97 -5.17 -13.20
C ASN A 864 12.92 -6.38 -12.26
N VAL A 865 11.80 -7.12 -12.27
CA VAL A 865 11.69 -8.43 -11.59
C VAL A 865 11.34 -9.53 -12.58
N GLU A 866 12.20 -10.53 -12.67
CA GLU A 866 12.07 -11.70 -13.53
C GLU A 866 11.46 -12.89 -12.76
N ILE A 867 10.64 -13.71 -13.44
CA ILE A 867 10.03 -14.92 -12.87
C ILE A 867 10.66 -16.16 -13.53
N ILE A 868 11.79 -16.60 -12.97
CA ILE A 868 12.53 -17.78 -13.42
C ILE A 868 11.72 -19.05 -13.09
N GLN A 869 11.55 -19.92 -14.09
CA GLN A 869 10.98 -21.26 -13.88
C GLN A 869 12.07 -22.22 -13.39
N PRO A 870 11.80 -23.04 -12.35
CA PRO A 870 12.82 -23.91 -11.80
C PRO A 870 13.13 -25.09 -12.72
N LEU A 871 14.41 -25.44 -12.80
CA LEU A 871 14.91 -26.61 -13.50
C LEU A 871 14.49 -27.91 -12.81
N ASN A 872 14.43 -27.89 -11.48
CA ASN A 872 13.99 -29.01 -10.65
C ASN A 872 13.40 -28.50 -9.32
N ILE A 873 12.43 -29.22 -8.77
CA ILE A 873 11.91 -29.02 -7.43
C ILE A 873 12.05 -30.35 -6.70
N THR A 874 12.85 -30.35 -5.63
CA THR A 874 13.09 -31.55 -4.81
C THR A 874 12.07 -31.62 -3.66
N SER A 875 12.35 -32.41 -2.62
CA SER A 875 11.53 -32.41 -1.40
C SER A 875 11.83 -31.24 -0.45
N THR A 876 12.87 -30.45 -0.72
CA THR A 876 13.39 -29.42 0.21
C THR A 876 13.97 -28.18 -0.47
N HIS A 877 14.42 -28.27 -1.73
CA HIS A 877 15.07 -27.17 -2.46
C HIS A 877 14.52 -27.02 -3.90
N VAL A 878 14.37 -25.78 -4.34
CA VAL A 878 14.10 -25.35 -5.71
C VAL A 878 15.44 -25.05 -6.40
N ILE A 879 15.68 -25.66 -7.56
CA ILE A 879 16.95 -25.58 -8.31
C ILE A 879 16.74 -24.80 -9.61
N PHE A 880 17.60 -23.82 -9.89
CA PHE A 880 17.58 -22.99 -11.10
C PHE A 880 18.98 -22.51 -11.49
N GLU A 881 19.16 -22.16 -12.77
CA GLU A 881 20.42 -21.61 -13.32
C GLU A 881 20.54 -20.11 -13.04
N VAL A 882 21.78 -19.65 -12.84
CA VAL A 882 22.07 -18.26 -12.48
C VAL A 882 22.54 -17.49 -13.72
N HIS A 883 21.87 -16.39 -14.05
CA HIS A 883 22.19 -15.51 -15.18
C HIS A 883 22.52 -14.07 -14.77
N GLY A 884 22.54 -13.78 -13.47
CA GLY A 884 22.90 -12.52 -12.83
C GLY A 884 23.01 -12.73 -11.31
N LEU A 885 23.59 -11.77 -10.58
CA LEU A 885 23.77 -11.85 -9.12
C LEU A 885 23.09 -10.64 -8.47
N SER A 886 22.05 -10.91 -7.66
CA SER A 886 21.27 -9.92 -6.94
C SER A 886 20.32 -10.62 -5.94
N ILE A 887 19.10 -10.12 -5.76
CA ILE A 887 18.11 -10.65 -4.80
C ILE A 887 17.24 -11.74 -5.45
N PHE A 888 17.14 -12.90 -4.80
CA PHE A 888 16.30 -14.02 -5.19
C PHE A 888 15.27 -14.39 -4.12
N GLY A 889 14.09 -14.86 -4.53
CA GLY A 889 13.02 -15.28 -3.62
C GLY A 889 12.12 -16.37 -4.20
N LEU A 890 11.48 -17.18 -3.34
CA LEU A 890 10.53 -18.20 -3.78
C LEU A 890 9.08 -17.70 -3.80
N LEU A 891 8.36 -18.01 -4.87
CA LEU A 891 6.95 -17.71 -5.07
C LEU A 891 6.12 -18.98 -5.31
N LYS A 892 4.87 -18.96 -4.84
CA LYS A 892 3.84 -20.00 -5.04
C LYS A 892 2.58 -19.38 -5.64
N LYS A 893 1.94 -20.03 -6.61
CA LYS A 893 0.68 -19.51 -7.21
C LYS A 893 -0.50 -19.57 -6.23
N TRP A 894 -1.32 -18.52 -6.21
CA TRP A 894 -2.50 -18.38 -5.34
C TRP A 894 -3.61 -19.42 -5.64
N ILE A 895 -3.69 -19.90 -6.88
CA ILE A 895 -4.85 -20.64 -7.42
C ILE A 895 -4.98 -22.07 -6.87
N PHE A 896 -3.96 -22.59 -6.19
CA PHE A 896 -3.92 -23.97 -5.67
C PHE A 896 -4.14 -24.03 -4.16
N SER A 897 -4.54 -25.20 -3.67
CA SER A 897 -4.95 -25.41 -2.28
C SER A 897 -3.85 -25.16 -1.25
N GLU A 898 -4.29 -24.93 -0.01
CA GLU A 898 -3.44 -24.80 1.17
C GLU A 898 -2.82 -26.17 1.52
N ASN A 899 -1.77 -26.54 0.79
CA ASN A 899 -0.93 -27.69 1.10
C ASN A 899 -0.35 -27.56 2.51
N PRO A 900 -0.16 -28.67 3.26
CA PRO A 900 0.65 -28.66 4.45
C PRO A 900 2.10 -28.29 4.12
N ILE A 901 2.76 -27.59 5.05
CA ILE A 901 4.18 -27.24 4.97
C ILE A 901 4.93 -27.78 6.19
N SER A 902 6.21 -28.06 6.00
CA SER A 902 7.17 -28.23 7.09
C SER A 902 7.29 -26.91 7.84
N ALA A 903 6.97 -26.92 9.13
CA ALA A 903 6.89 -25.74 9.97
C ALA A 903 7.68 -25.95 11.27
N GLN A 904 7.83 -24.89 12.04
CA GLN A 904 8.59 -24.91 13.30
C GLN A 904 7.88 -24.14 14.41
N VAL A 905 7.90 -24.73 15.60
CA VAL A 905 7.51 -24.12 16.88
C VAL A 905 8.77 -23.61 17.56
N LEU A 906 8.96 -22.28 17.62
CA LEU A 906 10.09 -21.67 18.34
C LEU A 906 9.62 -21.07 19.67
N LEU A 907 10.38 -21.34 20.73
CA LEU A 907 10.05 -20.98 22.10
C LEU A 907 11.05 -19.98 22.67
N PHE A 908 10.55 -18.88 23.19
CA PHE A 908 11.35 -17.87 23.89
C PHE A 908 10.68 -17.52 25.22
N TYR A 909 11.41 -17.52 26.34
CA TYR A 909 10.87 -17.04 27.62
C TYR A 909 11.50 -15.72 28.06
N LYS A 910 10.72 -14.95 28.83
CA LYS A 910 11.14 -13.69 29.44
C LYS A 910 10.70 -13.65 30.90
N GLU A 911 11.62 -13.32 31.80
CA GLU A 911 11.26 -13.02 33.18
C GLU A 911 10.72 -11.58 33.29
N ILE A 912 9.56 -11.44 33.91
CA ILE A 912 8.93 -10.16 34.23
C ILE A 912 9.28 -9.84 35.69
N ILE A 913 10.25 -8.97 35.88
CA ILE A 913 10.68 -8.47 37.19
C ILE A 913 9.76 -7.31 37.59
N GLY A 914 9.00 -7.52 38.67
CA GLY A 914 8.07 -6.56 39.27
C GLY A 914 7.64 -7.01 40.66
N ASN A 915 6.56 -6.42 41.22
CA ASN A 915 6.06 -6.75 42.57
C ASN A 915 5.74 -8.25 42.76
N GLU A 916 5.30 -8.91 41.69
CA GLU A 916 5.22 -10.37 41.61
C GLU A 916 6.19 -10.82 40.51
N ARG A 917 7.05 -11.80 40.81
CA ARG A 917 7.85 -12.44 39.76
C ARG A 917 6.92 -13.31 38.90
N ARG A 918 6.87 -13.02 37.60
CA ARG A 918 6.13 -13.82 36.62
C ARG A 918 7.02 -14.14 35.43
N ARG A 919 6.78 -15.27 34.77
CA ARG A 919 7.45 -15.67 33.53
C ARG A 919 6.47 -15.52 32.37
N LYS A 920 6.97 -15.16 31.20
CA LYS A 920 6.18 -15.06 29.96
C LYS A 920 6.84 -15.91 28.89
N LEU A 921 6.12 -16.91 28.40
CA LEU A 921 6.54 -17.77 27.30
C LEU A 921 5.92 -17.25 26.01
N HIS A 922 6.76 -17.03 25.00
CA HIS A 922 6.38 -16.69 23.64
C HIS A 922 6.52 -17.94 22.78
N ILE A 923 5.48 -18.23 22.00
CA ILE A 923 5.41 -19.38 21.09
C ILE A 923 5.21 -18.83 19.68
N HIS A 924 6.16 -19.09 18.80
CA HIS A 924 6.11 -18.68 17.39
C HIS A 924 5.85 -19.91 16.52
N LEU A 925 4.81 -19.86 15.69
CA LEU A 925 4.59 -20.80 14.60
C LEU A 925 5.11 -20.15 13.32
N LEU A 926 6.15 -20.72 12.71
CA LEU A 926 6.79 -20.18 11.51
C LEU A 926 7.01 -21.27 10.44
N PRO A 927 7.11 -20.93 9.15
CA PRO A 927 7.59 -21.85 8.12
C PRO A 927 8.98 -22.41 8.43
N GLY A 928 9.23 -23.67 8.08
CA GLY A 928 10.48 -24.38 8.40
C GLY A 928 11.72 -23.89 7.63
N ASN A 929 11.54 -23.03 6.62
CA ASN A 929 12.60 -22.34 5.88
C ASN A 929 12.85 -20.89 6.37
N VAL A 930 12.31 -20.49 7.52
CA VAL A 930 12.73 -19.26 8.23
C VAL A 930 13.99 -19.55 9.07
N PRO A 931 15.09 -18.80 8.91
CA PRO A 931 16.30 -18.99 9.72
C PRO A 931 16.07 -18.66 11.20
N VAL A 932 16.41 -19.60 12.09
CA VAL A 932 16.20 -19.47 13.54
C VAL A 932 17.06 -18.37 14.16
N ASP A 933 18.26 -18.15 13.64
CA ASP A 933 19.16 -17.07 14.06
C ASP A 933 18.54 -15.69 13.82
N LYS A 934 17.83 -15.47 12.72
CA LYS A 934 17.08 -14.22 12.47
C LYS A 934 15.90 -13.99 13.42
N VAL A 935 15.27 -15.06 13.90
CA VAL A 935 14.26 -14.96 14.98
C VAL A 935 14.94 -14.66 16.32
N GLN A 936 16.08 -15.28 16.61
CA GLN A 936 16.87 -15.03 17.82
C GLN A 936 17.46 -13.59 17.86
N GLU A 937 17.90 -13.04 16.73
CA GLU A 937 18.38 -11.66 16.60
C GLU A 937 17.32 -10.64 17.01
N GLN A 938 16.04 -10.89 16.70
CA GLN A 938 14.92 -10.01 17.10
C GLN A 938 14.52 -10.20 18.57
N HIS A 939 14.80 -11.37 19.15
CA HIS A 939 14.42 -11.75 20.50
C HIS A 939 15.58 -11.84 21.50
N GLN A 940 16.72 -11.16 21.24
CA GLN A 940 17.90 -11.12 22.13
C GLN A 940 17.64 -10.76 23.60
N CYS A 941 16.51 -10.13 23.92
CA CYS A 941 16.07 -9.82 25.30
C CYS A 941 15.26 -10.94 25.98
N ASN A 942 15.15 -12.11 25.34
CA ASN A 942 14.42 -13.30 25.78
C ASN A 942 15.37 -14.52 25.69
N THR A 943 15.21 -15.51 26.57
CA THR A 943 15.96 -16.76 26.49
C THR A 943 15.29 -17.70 25.49
N TYR A 944 15.99 -18.08 24.42
CA TYR A 944 15.54 -19.13 23.51
C TYR A 944 15.60 -20.50 24.19
N ILE A 945 14.51 -21.27 24.15
CA ILE A 945 14.47 -22.65 24.66
C ILE A 945 14.71 -23.59 23.49
N GLN A 946 15.86 -24.27 23.50
CA GLN A 946 16.17 -25.27 22.48
C GLN A 946 15.34 -26.54 22.70
N CYS A 947 14.36 -26.77 21.84
CA CYS A 947 13.54 -27.99 21.80
C CYS A 947 13.48 -28.56 20.37
N SER A 948 12.93 -29.77 20.22
CA SER A 948 12.51 -30.26 18.90
C SER A 948 11.37 -29.38 18.38
N SER A 949 11.65 -28.51 17.41
CA SER A 949 10.75 -27.48 16.91
C SER A 949 9.89 -27.93 15.72
N ILE A 950 10.37 -28.89 14.91
CA ILE A 950 9.75 -29.26 13.63
C ILE A 950 8.35 -29.84 13.84
N CYS A 951 7.40 -29.39 13.01
CA CYS A 951 6.01 -29.83 12.94
C CYS A 951 5.50 -29.76 11.49
N ILE A 952 4.26 -30.18 11.27
CA ILE A 952 3.55 -29.97 9.99
C ILE A 952 2.35 -29.08 10.25
N LEU A 953 2.28 -27.94 9.57
CA LEU A 953 1.16 -26.99 9.68
C LEU A 953 0.61 -26.65 8.29
N THR A 954 -0.69 -26.40 8.22
CA THR A 954 -1.36 -25.92 7.01
C THR A 954 -1.61 -24.42 7.14
N PRO A 955 -1.08 -23.58 6.24
CA PRO A 955 -1.40 -22.14 6.23
C PRO A 955 -2.91 -21.93 6.14
N GLY A 956 -3.45 -20.93 6.85
CA GLY A 956 -4.90 -20.65 6.92
C GLY A 956 -5.63 -21.39 8.05
N LYS A 957 -5.16 -22.59 8.45
CA LYS A 957 -5.76 -23.36 9.54
C LYS A 957 -5.55 -22.74 10.92
N LYS A 958 -6.46 -23.07 11.85
CA LYS A 958 -6.43 -22.65 13.25
C LYS A 958 -5.69 -23.67 14.11
N TYR A 959 -4.89 -23.18 15.06
CA TYR A 959 -4.12 -23.96 16.01
C TYR A 959 -4.24 -23.40 17.43
N ARG A 960 -3.99 -24.23 18.45
CA ARG A 960 -4.00 -23.84 19.86
C ARG A 960 -2.90 -24.54 20.68
N PRO A 961 -2.20 -23.83 21.59
CA PRO A 961 -1.29 -24.48 22.54
C PRO A 961 -2.03 -25.40 23.50
N HIS A 962 -1.52 -26.62 23.67
CA HIS A 962 -1.86 -27.49 24.80
C HIS A 962 -0.90 -27.17 25.95
N CYS A 963 -1.35 -26.45 26.97
CA CYS A 963 -0.50 -25.95 28.07
C CYS A 963 -1.20 -25.93 29.43
N GLU A 964 -2.17 -26.82 29.67
CA GLU A 964 -2.96 -26.84 30.91
C GLU A 964 -2.07 -27.06 32.16
N PRO A 965 -2.35 -26.40 33.29
CA PRO A 965 -3.52 -25.55 33.60
C PRO A 965 -3.40 -24.09 33.10
N TYR A 966 -2.33 -23.75 32.38
CA TYR A 966 -2.10 -22.39 31.88
C TYR A 966 -2.94 -22.10 30.62
N VAL A 967 -3.09 -20.81 30.31
CA VAL A 967 -3.94 -20.33 29.22
C VAL A 967 -3.15 -19.40 28.33
N SER A 968 -3.07 -19.73 27.04
CA SER A 968 -2.45 -18.89 26.03
C SER A 968 -3.32 -17.68 25.65
N GLN A 969 -2.66 -16.63 25.17
CA GLN A 969 -3.26 -15.43 24.64
C GLN A 969 -2.65 -15.17 23.24
N PRO A 970 -3.43 -15.24 22.15
CA PRO A 970 -4.81 -15.74 22.06
C PRO A 970 -4.94 -17.24 22.44
N LYS A 971 -6.18 -17.72 22.61
CA LYS A 971 -6.47 -19.15 22.88
C LYS A 971 -6.36 -20.04 21.65
N VAL A 972 -6.64 -19.48 20.48
CA VAL A 972 -6.65 -20.11 19.15
C VAL A 972 -6.25 -19.03 18.16
N GLU A 973 -5.39 -19.33 17.19
CA GLU A 973 -5.01 -18.38 16.14
C GLU A 973 -4.80 -19.11 14.80
N ARG A 974 -4.91 -18.39 13.68
CA ARG A 974 -4.60 -18.90 12.34
C ARG A 974 -3.09 -18.87 12.07
N PHE A 975 -2.56 -19.98 11.57
CA PHE A 975 -1.18 -20.03 11.09
C PHE A 975 -1.06 -19.34 9.72
N GLY A 976 -0.11 -18.41 9.60
CA GLY A 976 0.25 -17.76 8.35
C GLY A 976 1.74 -17.91 8.07
N CYS A 977 2.12 -17.91 6.79
CA CYS A 977 3.53 -17.95 6.39
C CYS A 977 4.17 -16.57 6.58
N ASP A 978 4.66 -16.30 7.79
CA ASP A 978 5.50 -15.15 8.10
C ASP A 978 6.95 -15.42 7.65
N PHE A 979 7.52 -14.49 6.87
CA PHE A 979 8.90 -14.50 6.38
C PHE A 979 9.64 -13.21 6.76
N GLY A 980 9.16 -12.50 7.79
CA GLY A 980 9.71 -11.22 8.25
C GLY A 980 9.05 -10.00 7.59
N PRO A 981 9.50 -8.76 7.90
CA PRO A 981 10.68 -8.46 8.73
C PRO A 981 10.50 -8.61 10.24
N ASN A 982 9.28 -8.74 10.78
CA ASN A 982 9.05 -8.76 12.25
C ASN A 982 8.37 -10.06 12.69
N TYR A 983 9.12 -10.97 13.31
CA TYR A 983 8.60 -12.26 13.77
C TYR A 983 7.84 -12.10 15.10
N HIS A 984 6.53 -11.89 15.03
CA HIS A 984 5.69 -11.74 16.22
C HIS A 984 5.34 -13.10 16.85
N PRO A 985 5.16 -13.20 18.19
CA PRO A 985 4.72 -14.43 18.83
C PRO A 985 3.27 -14.74 18.46
N THR A 986 3.02 -15.96 17.97
CA THR A 986 1.67 -16.45 17.64
C THR A 986 0.83 -16.66 18.89
N PHE A 987 1.47 -17.07 19.99
CA PHE A 987 0.82 -17.19 21.30
C PHE A 987 1.74 -16.73 22.44
N GLU A 988 1.13 -16.18 23.48
CA GLU A 988 1.81 -15.80 24.71
C GLU A 988 1.18 -16.51 25.91
N VAL A 989 1.99 -17.16 26.75
CA VAL A 989 1.53 -17.82 27.99
C VAL A 989 2.17 -17.11 29.18
N ILE A 990 1.35 -16.69 30.15
CA ILE A 990 1.81 -16.05 31.39
C ILE A 990 1.81 -17.08 32.52
N LEU A 991 2.96 -17.21 33.19
CA LEU A 991 3.27 -18.22 34.20
C LEU A 991 3.72 -17.54 35.50
N ASN A 992 3.52 -18.20 36.64
CA ASN A 992 4.13 -17.75 37.90
C ASN A 992 5.64 -18.09 37.89
N ALA A 993 6.48 -17.34 38.61
CA ALA A 993 7.92 -17.63 38.62
C ALA A 993 8.32 -18.92 39.38
N GLU A 994 7.39 -19.51 40.13
CA GLU A 994 7.51 -20.85 40.75
C GLU A 994 7.33 -21.97 39.72
N VAL A 995 6.94 -21.67 38.47
CA VAL A 995 6.81 -22.65 37.39
C VAL A 995 8.18 -22.87 36.76
N GLU A 996 8.79 -24.00 37.10
CA GLU A 996 10.12 -24.44 36.62
C GLU A 996 10.03 -25.19 35.28
N ASN A 997 8.92 -25.89 35.05
CA ASN A 997 8.60 -26.52 33.77
C ASN A 997 7.08 -26.52 33.51
N LEU A 998 6.70 -26.68 32.23
CA LEU A 998 5.32 -26.94 31.81
C LEU A 998 5.28 -28.05 30.75
N THR A 999 4.16 -28.76 30.64
CA THR A 999 3.86 -29.51 29.42
C THR A 999 3.39 -28.53 28.35
N LEU A 1000 3.97 -28.62 27.15
CA LEU A 1000 3.55 -27.83 25.98
C LEU A 1000 3.41 -28.72 24.75
N GLY A 1001 2.25 -28.68 24.11
CA GLY A 1001 1.98 -29.26 22.79
C GLY A 1001 1.27 -28.26 21.88
N LEU A 1002 1.00 -28.64 20.63
CA LEU A 1002 0.16 -27.87 19.70
C LEU A 1002 -0.94 -28.77 19.12
N LEU A 1003 -2.18 -28.29 19.21
CA LEU A 1003 -3.39 -28.94 18.71
C LEU A 1003 -3.96 -28.16 17.52
N ASP A 1004 -4.57 -28.86 16.58
CA ASP A 1004 -5.27 -28.26 15.44
C ASP A 1004 -6.76 -27.98 15.72
N GLU A 1005 -7.49 -27.58 14.68
CA GLU A 1005 -8.93 -27.31 14.72
C GLU A 1005 -9.83 -28.52 15.02
N THR A 1006 -9.27 -29.74 15.04
CA THR A 1006 -9.96 -30.99 15.38
C THR A 1006 -9.57 -31.54 16.76
N ASP A 1007 -8.78 -30.76 17.52
CA ASP A 1007 -8.11 -31.20 18.75
C ASP A 1007 -7.13 -32.37 18.53
N GLN A 1008 -6.57 -32.54 17.31
CA GLN A 1008 -5.50 -33.49 17.04
C GLN A 1008 -4.12 -32.85 17.29
N GLU A 1009 -3.21 -33.62 17.89
CA GLU A 1009 -1.82 -33.23 18.12
C GLU A 1009 -1.03 -33.13 16.81
N VAL A 1010 -0.56 -31.93 16.48
CA VAL A 1010 0.33 -31.64 15.35
C VAL A 1010 1.77 -31.33 15.78
N TRP A 1011 1.98 -31.14 17.08
CA TRP A 1011 3.29 -31.11 17.74
C TRP A 1011 3.11 -31.68 19.15
N GLU A 1012 3.56 -32.93 19.36
CA GLU A 1012 3.27 -33.75 20.54
C GLU A 1012 3.61 -33.02 21.87
N PRO A 1013 2.73 -33.07 22.90
CA PRO A 1013 2.99 -32.48 24.21
C PRO A 1013 4.28 -32.99 24.86
N ARG A 1014 5.18 -32.06 25.17
CA ARG A 1014 6.50 -32.32 25.76
C ARG A 1014 6.78 -31.42 26.95
N GLN A 1015 7.63 -31.88 27.87
CA GLN A 1015 8.05 -31.07 29.02
C GLN A 1015 9.04 -30.00 28.56
N VAL A 1016 8.71 -28.74 28.83
CA VAL A 1016 9.49 -27.55 28.50
C VAL A 1016 10.00 -26.96 29.82
N PHE A 1017 11.32 -26.94 29.99
CA PHE A 1017 11.98 -26.37 31.17
C PHE A 1017 12.20 -24.87 30.98
N LEU A 1018 11.96 -24.11 32.06
CA LEU A 1018 11.99 -22.65 32.12
C LEU A 1018 13.11 -22.14 33.04
N THR A 1019 13.55 -22.98 33.97
CA THR A 1019 14.79 -22.83 34.75
C THR A 1019 15.97 -23.43 34.00
N ASP A 1020 17.14 -22.80 34.15
CA ASP A 1020 18.42 -23.27 33.58
C ASP A 1020 19.03 -24.37 34.46
N GLU A 1021 18.30 -25.47 34.68
CA GLU A 1021 18.77 -26.65 35.43
C GLU A 1021 19.89 -27.44 34.70
N SER A 1022 20.30 -26.98 33.51
CA SER A 1022 21.52 -27.42 32.82
C SER A 1022 22.75 -26.54 33.10
N ARG A 1023 22.68 -25.61 34.07
CA ARG A 1023 23.87 -25.15 34.80
C ARG A 1023 24.24 -26.11 35.93
N GLU A 1024 24.59 -27.33 35.55
CA GLU A 1024 25.88 -27.82 36.05
C GLU A 1024 26.95 -26.80 35.63
N GLU A 1025 27.92 -26.50 36.49
CA GLU A 1025 29.10 -25.76 36.06
C GLU A 1025 29.89 -26.63 35.08
N VAL A 1026 29.52 -26.58 33.79
CA VAL A 1026 30.19 -27.28 32.69
C VAL A 1026 31.69 -27.01 32.83
N PRO A 1027 32.52 -28.02 33.17
CA PRO A 1027 33.89 -27.78 33.59
C PRO A 1027 34.65 -26.99 32.54
N VAL A 1028 35.54 -26.09 32.97
CA VAL A 1028 36.29 -25.22 32.04
C VAL A 1028 37.03 -26.06 31.00
N GLU A 1029 37.62 -27.18 31.42
CA GLU A 1029 38.22 -28.21 30.55
C GLU A 1029 37.28 -28.76 29.45
N MET A 1030 35.97 -28.81 29.70
CA MET A 1030 34.98 -29.33 28.75
C MET A 1030 34.64 -28.33 27.65
N ASN A 1031 34.73 -27.03 27.94
CA ASN A 1031 34.64 -25.98 26.93
C ASN A 1031 35.98 -25.84 26.17
N GLU A 1032 37.11 -25.82 26.89
CA GLU A 1032 38.46 -25.77 26.30
C GLU A 1032 38.73 -26.98 25.38
N GLY A 1033 38.41 -28.19 25.84
CA GLY A 1033 38.65 -29.41 25.08
C GLY A 1033 37.81 -29.52 23.81
N ALA A 1034 36.53 -29.16 23.88
CA ALA A 1034 35.70 -29.10 22.68
C ALA A 1034 36.17 -28.02 21.70
N ALA A 1035 36.59 -26.85 22.20
CA ALA A 1035 37.13 -25.77 21.37
C ALA A 1035 38.47 -26.14 20.72
N PHE A 1036 39.37 -26.83 21.44
CA PHE A 1036 40.62 -27.36 20.88
C PHE A 1036 40.35 -28.35 19.73
N VAL A 1037 39.41 -29.26 19.94
CA VAL A 1037 39.06 -30.31 18.97
C VAL A 1037 38.45 -29.73 17.70
N ASP A 1038 37.63 -28.68 17.81
CA ASP A 1038 37.12 -27.96 16.65
C ASP A 1038 38.20 -27.10 15.97
N LYS A 1039 39.06 -26.40 16.75
CA LYS A 1039 40.15 -25.56 16.23
C LYS A 1039 41.22 -26.35 15.46
N HIS A 1040 41.55 -27.57 15.91
CA HIS A 1040 42.65 -28.36 15.34
C HIS A 1040 42.19 -29.56 14.50
N ARG A 1041 40.88 -29.65 14.21
CA ARG A 1041 40.23 -30.76 13.49
C ARG A 1041 41.02 -31.26 12.29
N ASP A 1042 41.37 -30.37 11.35
CA ASP A 1042 41.97 -30.80 10.08
C ASP A 1042 43.43 -31.22 10.24
N THR A 1043 44.16 -30.65 11.20
CA THR A 1043 45.50 -31.12 11.58
C THR A 1043 45.43 -32.51 12.23
N LEU A 1044 44.43 -32.74 13.09
CA LEU A 1044 44.17 -34.02 13.73
C LEU A 1044 43.69 -35.10 12.73
N ILE A 1045 43.00 -34.72 11.64
CA ILE A 1045 42.63 -35.62 10.53
C ILE A 1045 43.85 -36.03 9.68
N GLN A 1046 44.88 -35.18 9.60
CA GLN A 1046 46.11 -35.47 8.84
C GLN A 1046 47.18 -36.24 9.64
N ARG A 1047 47.12 -36.22 10.98
CA ARG A 1047 48.02 -36.99 11.85
C ARG A 1047 47.62 -38.46 11.91
N ASP A 1048 48.61 -39.36 11.99
CA ASP A 1048 48.38 -40.81 12.12
C ASP A 1048 48.09 -41.17 13.58
N LEU A 1049 46.85 -40.95 13.99
CA LEU A 1049 46.35 -41.19 15.36
C LEU A 1049 45.75 -42.60 15.48
N PRO A 1050 45.72 -43.21 16.69
CA PRO A 1050 45.14 -44.54 16.92
C PRO A 1050 43.59 -44.50 16.93
N VAL A 1051 42.97 -44.13 15.80
CA VAL A 1051 41.53 -43.80 15.69
C VAL A 1051 40.62 -44.89 16.24
N LEU A 1052 40.97 -46.16 16.04
CA LEU A 1052 40.16 -47.29 16.51
C LEU A 1052 40.14 -47.40 18.04
N GLU A 1053 41.28 -47.26 18.72
CA GLU A 1053 41.31 -47.26 20.19
C GLU A 1053 40.53 -46.08 20.77
N ILE A 1054 40.59 -44.92 20.12
CA ILE A 1054 39.85 -43.72 20.51
C ILE A 1054 38.34 -43.95 20.33
N ALA A 1055 37.92 -44.52 19.19
CA ALA A 1055 36.53 -44.85 18.90
C ALA A 1055 35.97 -45.92 19.84
N ASP A 1056 36.71 -47.01 20.11
CA ASP A 1056 36.34 -48.04 21.09
C ASP A 1056 36.22 -47.47 22.52
N THR A 1057 37.09 -46.51 22.88
CA THR A 1057 37.00 -45.82 24.18
C THR A 1057 35.76 -44.93 24.26
N LEU A 1058 35.42 -44.20 23.20
CA LEU A 1058 34.20 -43.40 23.10
C LEU A 1058 32.94 -44.27 23.09
N LEU A 1059 32.95 -45.43 22.42
CA LEU A 1059 31.88 -46.43 22.44
C LEU A 1059 31.68 -46.98 23.85
N THR A 1060 32.77 -47.31 24.55
CA THR A 1060 32.73 -47.79 25.94
C THR A 1060 32.14 -46.74 26.88
N LYS A 1061 32.47 -45.45 26.66
CA LYS A 1061 31.90 -44.30 27.38
C LYS A 1061 30.54 -43.82 26.83
N LYS A 1062 29.94 -44.55 25.87
CA LYS A 1062 28.63 -44.27 25.22
C LYS A 1062 28.52 -42.94 24.46
N HIS A 1063 29.63 -42.35 24.03
CA HIS A 1063 29.64 -41.14 23.21
C HIS A 1063 29.45 -41.40 21.70
N ILE A 1064 29.63 -42.64 21.24
CA ILE A 1064 29.23 -43.12 19.91
C ILE A 1064 28.50 -44.47 20.05
N THR A 1065 27.70 -44.87 19.06
CA THR A 1065 27.00 -46.17 19.07
C THR A 1065 27.85 -47.28 18.43
N ARG A 1066 27.40 -48.54 18.56
CA ARG A 1066 28.12 -49.69 17.99
C ARG A 1066 28.11 -49.66 16.46
N GLU A 1067 27.02 -49.17 15.88
CA GLU A 1067 26.82 -49.01 14.44
C GLU A 1067 27.78 -47.96 13.88
N MET A 1068 27.93 -46.83 14.58
CA MET A 1068 28.92 -45.79 14.27
C MET A 1068 30.36 -46.33 14.36
N ASN A 1069 30.67 -47.15 15.37
CA ASN A 1069 31.99 -47.75 15.51
C ASN A 1069 32.29 -48.80 14.42
N ASN A 1070 31.26 -49.49 13.91
CA ASN A 1070 31.41 -50.38 12.76
C ASN A 1070 31.74 -49.59 11.48
N GLU A 1071 31.05 -48.48 11.20
CA GLU A 1071 31.36 -47.59 10.06
C GLU A 1071 32.81 -47.06 10.11
N ILE A 1072 33.28 -46.68 11.31
CA ILE A 1072 34.69 -46.28 11.54
C ILE A 1072 35.65 -47.45 11.32
N ASN A 1073 35.26 -48.68 11.66
CA ASN A 1073 36.08 -49.87 11.43
C ASN A 1073 36.16 -50.28 9.94
N GLU A 1074 35.07 -50.13 9.19
CA GLU A 1074 34.95 -50.52 7.77
C GLU A 1074 35.71 -49.59 6.81
N ALA A 1075 35.97 -48.33 7.18
CA ALA A 1075 36.74 -47.40 6.35
C ALA A 1075 38.20 -47.84 6.11
N THR A 1076 38.74 -47.53 4.93
CA THR A 1076 39.99 -48.12 4.43
C THR A 1076 41.29 -47.40 4.83
N THR A 1077 41.24 -46.14 5.29
CA THR A 1077 42.43 -45.34 5.62
C THR A 1077 42.26 -44.59 6.95
N THR A 1078 43.33 -44.42 7.73
CA THR A 1078 43.30 -43.76 9.05
C THR A 1078 42.61 -42.39 8.99
N GLN A 1079 42.88 -41.59 7.96
CA GLN A 1079 42.29 -40.26 7.78
C GLN A 1079 40.78 -40.33 7.50
N ASN A 1080 40.30 -41.36 6.80
CA ASN A 1080 38.86 -41.55 6.57
C ASN A 1080 38.16 -42.12 7.81
N LYS A 1081 38.80 -43.03 8.56
CA LYS A 1081 38.33 -43.43 9.89
C LYS A 1081 38.16 -42.20 10.79
N MET A 1082 39.15 -41.31 10.79
CA MET A 1082 39.14 -40.07 11.57
C MET A 1082 38.02 -39.11 11.13
N ARG A 1083 37.79 -38.95 9.83
CA ARG A 1083 36.67 -38.14 9.30
C ARG A 1083 35.30 -38.69 9.71
N ILE A 1084 35.11 -40.01 9.70
CA ILE A 1084 33.86 -40.65 10.15
C ILE A 1084 33.69 -40.51 11.67
N LEU A 1085 34.76 -40.69 12.46
CA LEU A 1085 34.73 -40.39 13.89
C LEU A 1085 34.31 -38.93 14.16
N TYR A 1086 34.91 -37.96 13.45
CA TYR A 1086 34.49 -36.55 13.53
C TYR A 1086 33.05 -36.29 13.07
N ARG A 1087 32.50 -37.07 12.14
CA ARG A 1087 31.09 -37.01 11.72
C ARG A 1087 30.14 -37.50 12.82
N HIS A 1088 30.62 -38.29 13.77
CA HIS A 1088 29.84 -38.80 14.92
C HIS A 1088 30.06 -38.01 16.22
N LEU A 1089 31.16 -37.25 16.35
CA LEU A 1089 31.49 -36.35 17.48
C LEU A 1089 30.63 -35.06 17.51
N ASN A 1090 29.30 -35.18 17.40
CA ASN A 1090 28.38 -34.05 17.22
C ASN A 1090 28.02 -33.28 18.51
N SER A 1091 28.35 -33.80 19.70
CA SER A 1091 28.04 -33.14 20.98
C SER A 1091 29.29 -32.57 21.66
N ARG A 1092 29.14 -31.46 22.41
CA ARG A 1092 30.25 -30.81 23.15
C ARG A 1092 30.90 -31.78 24.14
N ALA A 1093 30.10 -32.60 24.83
CA ALA A 1093 30.58 -33.65 25.73
C ALA A 1093 31.42 -34.71 25.00
N ALA A 1094 30.98 -35.21 23.84
CA ALA A 1094 31.75 -36.18 23.07
C ALA A 1094 33.09 -35.61 22.57
N LYS A 1095 33.12 -34.34 22.14
CA LYS A 1095 34.37 -33.66 21.74
C LYS A 1095 35.33 -33.47 22.92
N ALA A 1096 34.82 -33.07 24.08
CA ALA A 1096 35.63 -32.92 25.28
C ALA A 1096 36.19 -34.26 25.78
N GLU A 1097 35.40 -35.33 25.73
CA GLU A 1097 35.89 -36.67 26.08
C GLU A 1097 36.90 -37.19 25.05
N PHE A 1098 36.69 -36.92 23.75
CA PHE A 1098 37.69 -37.18 22.70
C PHE A 1098 39.00 -36.39 22.93
N TYR A 1099 38.93 -35.12 23.35
CA TYR A 1099 40.12 -34.34 23.77
C TYR A 1099 40.84 -34.96 24.97
N LYS A 1100 40.09 -35.43 25.96
CA LYS A 1100 40.64 -36.12 27.13
C LYS A 1100 41.36 -37.41 26.73
N ILE A 1101 40.75 -38.21 25.85
CA ILE A 1101 41.37 -39.42 25.30
C ILE A 1101 42.64 -39.07 24.49
N LEU A 1102 42.65 -37.96 23.74
CA LEU A 1102 43.86 -37.47 23.08
C LEU A 1102 44.96 -37.05 24.09
N LYS A 1103 44.63 -36.35 25.18
CA LYS A 1103 45.59 -36.06 26.27
C LYS A 1103 46.13 -37.34 26.92
N GLU A 1104 45.28 -38.35 27.12
CA GLU A 1104 45.68 -39.64 27.74
C GLU A 1104 46.50 -40.55 26.80
N LYS A 1105 46.28 -40.48 25.47
CA LYS A 1105 46.88 -41.39 24.48
C LYS A 1105 47.98 -40.78 23.61
N GLN A 1106 47.96 -39.47 23.38
CA GLN A 1106 48.81 -38.72 22.44
C GLN A 1106 49.15 -37.31 22.98
N PRO A 1107 49.69 -37.17 24.21
CA PRO A 1107 49.93 -35.88 24.85
C PRO A 1107 50.83 -34.96 24.01
N ASP A 1108 51.88 -35.50 23.39
CA ASP A 1108 52.84 -34.73 22.57
C ASP A 1108 52.14 -33.97 21.41
N VAL A 1109 51.08 -34.56 20.84
CA VAL A 1109 50.29 -33.94 19.77
C VAL A 1109 49.42 -32.80 20.31
N VAL A 1110 48.88 -32.95 21.52
CA VAL A 1110 48.08 -31.90 22.18
C VAL A 1110 48.96 -30.71 22.54
N ASP A 1111 50.14 -30.95 23.12
CA ASP A 1111 51.05 -29.88 23.55
C ASP A 1111 51.70 -29.14 22.37
N GLU A 1112 52.02 -29.82 21.26
CA GLU A 1112 52.49 -29.15 20.03
C GLU A 1112 51.44 -28.14 19.50
N LEU A 1113 50.16 -28.53 19.50
CA LEU A 1113 49.05 -27.71 18.98
C LEU A 1113 48.66 -26.57 19.94
N ASN A 1114 48.80 -26.78 21.25
CA ASN A 1114 48.71 -25.72 22.25
C ASN A 1114 49.84 -24.69 22.12
N LEU A 1115 51.09 -25.13 21.94
CA LEU A 1115 52.25 -24.24 21.79
C LEU A 1115 52.18 -23.39 20.52
N ARG A 1116 51.69 -23.96 19.40
CA ARG A 1116 51.40 -23.18 18.17
C ARG A 1116 50.24 -22.19 18.37
N SER A 1117 49.29 -22.48 19.24
CA SER A 1117 48.12 -21.62 19.50
C SER A 1117 48.40 -20.36 20.30
N ASN A 1118 49.51 -20.30 21.04
CA ASN A 1118 49.87 -19.17 21.92
C ASN A 1118 50.94 -18.24 21.31
N ASN A 1119 51.34 -18.47 20.06
CA ASN A 1119 52.38 -17.72 19.34
C ASN A 1119 51.88 -17.18 17.97
N ALA A 1120 50.58 -16.92 17.87
CA ALA A 1120 49.88 -16.48 16.65
C ALA A 1120 48.91 -15.34 16.98
#